data_AF-A0A1G3A8Q6-F1
#
_entry.id   AF-A0A1G3A8Q6-F1
#
_cell.length_a   1.000
_cell.length_b   1.000
_cell.length_c   1.000
_cell.angle_alpha   90.00
_cell.angle_beta   90.00
_cell.angle_gamma   90.00
#
_symmetry.space_group_name_H-M   'P 1'
#
loop_
_entity.id
_entity.type
_entity.pdbx_description
1 polymer ?
#
loop_
_entity_poly.entity_id
_entity_poly.type
_entity_poly.pdbx_seq_one_letter_code
_entity_poly.pdbx_strand_id
1 'polypeptide(L)'
;MNARINKKMLAGWFYGVLIIGCFFSFAVQGQVHRQKSRKPRVIATTDGEIDDRCSMIRFLMYANEWDIRGLIHSSSKYHWKGDDKHEAKSWHPVAWLDEQIDKYAEVYPCLKQNDPDYPSPDDLRKQVFVGNIGYVGDMEQPTPGSRRIAEVLLDSDPSEVWLQAWGGSNTIARALKSIEEEHPDRMAYVSKKAKLFLIANQDDTCDEYILKKWPDVFLIQSSAFGAIAYSWQKIMTPEQQKLFDASWMKVNILSGHGPLCSMYEAHDDGRFRSEGDSPAFMHLMAPGLGSIEHPTYGGWGGRFMRADNRWRSAPDDRDRYKSILRWAEAFQNDWAARADWCVRPYAQCNHNPVIVCNQDRTHKVLELSTYPGSKIKLSAGGSFDPDQNKLSYHWWVYKDAGSYWADAPIQDTYSVDATITVPKEASGRTIHIILEVTDDGAPPLTAYRRVILKVSGEPVELPADAGADPAYLRTPITKLGGPPQETGRWTFYRGINLNGPPVEIDGNKWEGDDAPNFLCEDRAIHSPQVRLRPPTDEARARMIHSFRWNGRASMTLTGVPRGTYAVYTYVWEDNNPEQFSISMQGRIVARNHYSGTEGEWHRLGPWIADVTDGSITITSDGGAANFSGIEVWRSKPSPSR
;
A
#
# COMPACT_ATOMS: atom_id res chain seq x y z
N MET A 1 -39.18 56.07 -40.46
CA MET A 1 -39.20 57.00 -41.61
C MET A 1 -37.76 57.28 -42.04
N ASN A 2 -37.47 56.96 -43.30
CA ASN A 2 -36.45 57.51 -44.23
C ASN A 2 -34.97 57.57 -43.78
N ALA A 3 -34.08 56.68 -44.24
CA ALA A 3 -33.53 56.46 -45.59
C ALA A 3 -32.41 57.45 -46.01
N ARG A 4 -31.22 56.95 -46.33
CA ARG A 4 -30.75 56.80 -47.74
C ARG A 4 -29.30 56.31 -47.85
N ILE A 5 -29.16 55.28 -48.68
CA ILE A 5 -27.95 54.79 -49.34
C ILE A 5 -27.72 55.65 -50.60
N ASN A 6 -26.47 55.82 -51.06
CA ASN A 6 -26.25 55.83 -52.52
C ASN A 6 -24.86 55.33 -52.97
N LYS A 7 -24.90 54.60 -54.09
CA LYS A 7 -23.87 53.76 -54.74
C LYS A 7 -23.03 54.50 -55.78
N LYS A 8 -21.87 53.92 -56.17
CA LYS A 8 -21.39 53.60 -57.56
C LYS A 8 -19.93 53.10 -57.48
N MET A 9 -19.56 51.85 -57.84
CA MET A 9 -19.29 51.26 -59.18
C MET A 9 -18.33 52.13 -60.03
N LEU A 10 -17.25 51.69 -60.67
CA LEU A 10 -16.72 50.37 -61.06
C LEU A 10 -15.26 50.53 -61.56
N ALA A 11 -14.46 49.45 -61.48
CA ALA A 11 -13.37 49.01 -62.40
C ALA A 11 -12.19 49.94 -62.73
N GLY A 12 -10.93 49.49 -62.83
CA GLY A 12 -10.34 48.16 -62.72
C GLY A 12 -8.89 48.15 -63.24
N TRP A 13 -8.06 47.31 -62.60
CA TRP A 13 -6.96 46.49 -63.17
C TRP A 13 -5.67 47.17 -63.67
N PHE A 14 -4.52 46.82 -63.07
CA PHE A 14 -3.60 45.77 -63.58
C PHE A 14 -2.49 45.42 -62.57
N TYR A 15 -1.98 44.18 -62.73
CA TYR A 15 -1.14 43.34 -61.86
C TYR A 15 0.30 43.81 -61.55
N GLY A 16 0.86 43.35 -60.41
CA GLY A 16 2.19 42.69 -60.41
C GLY A 16 3.20 42.95 -59.28
N VAL A 17 3.38 41.92 -58.43
CA VAL A 17 4.64 41.44 -57.79
C VAL A 17 5.00 41.84 -56.32
N LEU A 18 4.98 40.78 -55.49
CA LEU A 18 5.68 40.42 -54.23
C LEU A 18 6.32 41.50 -53.32
N ILE A 19 5.90 41.50 -52.04
CA ILE A 19 6.77 41.80 -50.89
C ILE A 19 6.52 40.76 -49.78
N ILE A 20 7.63 40.23 -49.27
CA ILE A 20 7.79 39.28 -48.15
C ILE A 20 7.33 39.93 -46.84
N GLY A 21 6.40 39.30 -46.12
CA GLY A 21 5.94 39.73 -44.80
C GLY A 21 6.56 38.87 -43.69
N CYS A 22 7.50 39.45 -42.93
CA CYS A 22 7.95 38.91 -41.64
C CYS A 22 6.85 39.09 -40.59
N PHE A 23 6.25 37.98 -40.13
CA PHE A 23 5.41 37.97 -38.92
C PHE A 23 6.31 37.76 -37.69
N PHE A 24 6.45 38.80 -36.86
CA PHE A 24 6.93 38.66 -35.49
C PHE A 24 5.79 38.15 -34.62
N SER A 25 5.82 36.86 -34.28
CA SER A 25 5.00 36.31 -33.20
C SER A 25 5.63 36.64 -31.85
N PHE A 26 5.00 37.52 -31.09
CA PHE A 26 5.30 37.67 -29.67
C PHE A 26 4.80 36.42 -28.93
N ALA A 27 5.72 35.53 -28.58
CA ALA A 27 5.46 34.47 -27.61
C ALA A 27 5.33 35.10 -26.22
N VAL A 28 4.11 35.20 -25.71
CA VAL A 28 3.86 35.46 -24.29
C VAL A 28 4.23 34.16 -23.55
N GLN A 29 5.46 34.07 -23.05
CA GLN A 29 5.82 33.08 -22.03
C GLN A 29 5.06 33.46 -20.75
N GLY A 30 3.91 32.82 -20.54
CA GLY A 30 3.24 32.85 -19.25
C GLY A 30 4.10 32.12 -18.23
N GLN A 31 4.86 32.86 -17.43
CA GLN A 31 5.42 32.31 -16.19
C GLN A 31 4.25 31.97 -15.25
N VAL A 32 3.83 30.72 -15.26
CA VAL A 32 2.95 30.18 -14.21
C VAL A 32 3.78 30.18 -12.92
N HIS A 33 3.52 31.15 -12.04
CA HIS A 33 4.03 31.09 -10.67
C HIS A 33 3.38 29.88 -9.98
N ARG A 34 4.09 28.75 -9.96
CA ARG A 34 3.81 27.63 -9.06
C ARG A 34 3.88 28.22 -7.65
N GLN A 35 2.75 28.31 -6.95
CA GLN A 35 2.75 28.68 -5.54
C GLN A 35 3.49 27.54 -4.82
N LYS A 36 4.80 27.69 -4.61
CA LYS A 36 5.64 26.65 -4.02
C LYS A 36 5.12 26.38 -2.61
N SER A 37 4.39 25.27 -2.46
CA SER A 37 4.17 24.68 -1.15
C SER A 37 5.53 24.42 -0.52
N ARG A 38 5.66 24.71 0.76
CA ARG A 38 6.91 24.45 1.48
C ARG A 38 7.23 22.96 1.41
N LYS A 39 8.45 22.60 1.01
CA LYS A 39 8.89 21.20 0.95
C LYS A 39 8.83 20.55 2.34
N PRO A 40 8.44 19.27 2.46
CA PRO A 40 8.55 18.55 3.72
C PRO A 40 9.99 18.56 4.24
N ARG A 41 10.16 18.79 5.54
CA ARG A 41 11.48 18.72 6.19
C ARG A 41 11.75 17.28 6.58
N VAL A 42 12.87 16.72 6.16
CA VAL A 42 13.18 15.29 6.36
C VAL A 42 14.52 15.11 7.06
N ILE A 43 14.55 14.19 8.02
CA ILE A 43 15.78 13.58 8.55
C ILE A 43 15.64 12.06 8.36
N ALA A 44 16.59 11.45 7.67
CA ALA A 44 16.69 10.00 7.56
C ALA A 44 17.79 9.49 8.50
N THR A 45 17.46 8.51 9.35
CA THR A 45 18.44 7.75 10.13
C THR A 45 18.55 6.35 9.55
N THR A 46 19.74 5.98 9.10
CA THR A 46 20.03 4.77 8.32
C THR A 46 21.11 3.95 9.00
N ASP A 47 20.95 2.64 9.10
CA ASP A 47 22.00 1.78 9.66
C ASP A 47 23.05 1.39 8.62
N GLY A 48 22.74 1.53 7.33
CA GLY A 48 23.66 1.27 6.22
C GLY A 48 23.68 -0.17 5.73
N GLU A 49 22.63 -0.98 6.01
CA GLU A 49 22.43 -2.26 5.34
C GLU A 49 22.34 -2.08 3.79
N ILE A 50 22.41 -3.18 3.03
CA ILE A 50 22.39 -3.11 1.56
C ILE A 50 21.12 -2.41 1.04
N ASP A 51 19.97 -2.63 1.65
CA ASP A 51 18.72 -1.99 1.25
C ASP A 51 18.65 -0.51 1.64
N ASP A 52 19.27 -0.06 2.73
CA ASP A 52 19.46 1.36 2.99
C ASP A 52 20.28 2.02 1.88
N ARG A 53 21.37 1.36 1.45
CA ARG A 53 22.25 1.88 0.39
C ARG A 53 21.54 1.90 -0.96
N CYS A 54 20.70 0.92 -1.26
CA CYS A 54 19.81 0.92 -2.43
C CYS A 54 18.76 2.04 -2.34
N SER A 55 18.09 2.17 -1.20
CA SER A 55 17.06 3.20 -0.95
C SER A 55 17.65 4.61 -1.03
N MET A 56 18.89 4.81 -0.56
CA MET A 56 19.56 6.10 -0.58
C MET A 56 19.89 6.58 -2.01
N ILE A 57 20.27 5.69 -2.92
CA ILE A 57 20.48 6.03 -4.34
C ILE A 57 19.19 6.64 -4.90
N ARG A 58 18.05 5.98 -4.66
CA ARG A 58 16.75 6.51 -5.05
C ARG A 58 16.46 7.82 -4.32
N PHE A 59 16.60 7.88 -3.00
CA PHE A 59 16.40 9.11 -2.21
C PHE A 59 17.16 10.32 -2.80
N LEU A 60 18.44 10.16 -3.17
CA LEU A 60 19.25 11.21 -3.77
C LEU A 60 18.71 11.67 -5.15
N MET A 61 18.16 10.75 -5.95
CA MET A 61 17.47 11.09 -7.20
C MET A 61 16.17 11.87 -6.97
N TYR A 62 15.60 11.82 -5.77
CA TYR A 62 14.41 12.59 -5.35
C TYR A 62 14.73 13.77 -4.44
N ALA A 63 16.00 14.13 -4.25
CA ALA A 63 16.41 15.16 -3.28
C ALA A 63 15.82 16.56 -3.56
N ASN A 64 15.31 16.83 -4.77
CA ASN A 64 14.55 18.04 -5.08
C ASN A 64 13.20 18.12 -4.34
N GLU A 65 12.63 17.01 -3.86
CA GLU A 65 11.29 16.97 -3.26
C GLU A 65 11.26 17.45 -1.79
N TRP A 66 12.41 17.47 -1.10
CA TRP A 66 12.49 17.69 0.34
C TRP A 66 13.41 18.84 0.75
N ASP A 67 13.16 19.38 1.94
CA ASP A 67 14.15 20.14 2.71
C ASP A 67 14.91 19.14 3.61
N ILE A 68 16.04 18.64 3.13
CA ILE A 68 16.84 17.63 3.85
C ILE A 68 17.56 18.31 5.01
N ARG A 69 17.29 17.85 6.23
CA ARG A 69 17.85 18.40 7.49
C ARG A 69 18.83 17.46 8.17
N GLY A 70 18.98 16.24 7.67
CA GLY A 70 19.93 15.26 8.17
C GLY A 70 19.86 13.95 7.40
N LEU A 71 21.03 13.41 7.06
CA LEU A 71 21.26 12.03 6.61
C LEU A 71 22.21 11.43 7.64
N ILE A 72 21.69 10.57 8.51
CA ILE A 72 22.34 10.27 9.78
C ILE A 72 22.58 8.77 9.91
N HIS A 73 23.84 8.38 10.07
CA HIS A 73 24.17 6.97 10.36
C HIS A 73 23.65 6.58 11.75
N SER A 74 23.04 5.41 11.87
CA SER A 74 22.48 4.86 13.10
C SER A 74 22.86 3.37 13.22
N SER A 75 22.33 2.68 14.23
CA SER A 75 22.37 1.22 14.33
C SER A 75 20.98 0.62 14.24
N SER A 76 20.90 -0.71 14.10
CA SER A 76 19.69 -1.52 14.23
C SER A 76 20.06 -2.90 14.78
N LYS A 77 19.08 -3.81 14.93
CA LYS A 77 19.31 -5.23 15.22
C LYS A 77 19.98 -6.02 14.09
N TYR A 78 20.14 -5.45 12.90
CA TYR A 78 20.80 -6.08 11.76
C TYR A 78 22.22 -5.56 11.55
N HIS A 79 22.47 -4.28 11.87
CA HIS A 79 23.73 -3.61 11.54
C HIS A 79 24.18 -2.61 12.62
N TRP A 80 25.39 -2.79 13.17
CA TRP A 80 26.01 -1.86 14.14
C TRP A 80 27.54 -2.01 14.22
N LYS A 81 28.24 -0.93 14.58
CA LYS A 81 29.71 -0.82 14.58
C LYS A 81 30.41 -1.63 15.66
N GLY A 82 29.75 -1.81 16.81
CA GLY A 82 30.36 -2.33 18.02
C GLY A 82 31.06 -1.26 18.86
N ASP A 83 31.38 -1.64 20.09
CA ASP A 83 32.20 -0.89 21.04
C ASP A 83 33.05 -1.88 21.87
N ASP A 84 33.66 -1.42 22.97
CA ASP A 84 34.51 -2.27 23.83
C ASP A 84 33.74 -3.45 24.50
N LYS A 85 32.40 -3.41 24.51
CA LYS A 85 31.52 -4.40 25.16
C LYS A 85 30.67 -5.19 24.16
N HIS A 86 30.48 -4.66 22.95
CA HIS A 86 29.60 -5.21 21.93
C HIS A 86 30.38 -5.44 20.63
N GLU A 87 30.44 -6.69 20.17
CA GLU A 87 31.04 -7.00 18.87
C GLU A 87 30.24 -6.37 17.73
N ALA A 88 30.93 -5.93 16.67
CA ALA A 88 30.29 -5.41 15.48
C ALA A 88 29.40 -6.46 14.81
N LYS A 89 28.27 -6.05 14.22
CA LYS A 89 27.46 -6.93 13.37
C LYS A 89 27.26 -6.31 11.99
N SER A 90 27.71 -7.04 10.97
CA SER A 90 27.56 -6.72 9.55
C SER A 90 27.98 -5.31 9.14
N TRP A 91 28.79 -4.62 9.95
CA TRP A 91 29.04 -3.18 9.86
C TRP A 91 29.71 -2.75 8.55
N HIS A 92 29.15 -1.72 7.95
CA HIS A 92 29.65 -0.98 6.81
C HIS A 92 30.13 0.42 7.26
N PRO A 93 31.37 0.82 6.94
CA PRO A 93 31.89 2.13 7.33
C PRO A 93 31.02 3.29 6.80
N VAL A 94 30.85 4.34 7.61
CA VAL A 94 29.99 5.50 7.29
C VAL A 94 30.32 6.23 5.98
N ALA A 95 31.52 6.02 5.43
CA ALA A 95 31.98 6.64 4.18
C ALA A 95 31.09 6.31 2.96
N TRP A 96 30.31 5.23 2.99
CA TRP A 96 29.44 4.83 1.87
C TRP A 96 28.48 5.93 1.42
N LEU A 97 28.00 6.76 2.35
CA LEU A 97 27.04 7.81 2.03
C LEU A 97 27.74 8.97 1.31
N ASP A 98 28.95 9.33 1.73
CA ASP A 98 29.78 10.31 1.03
C ASP A 98 30.13 9.82 -0.38
N GLU A 99 30.44 8.52 -0.54
CA GLU A 99 30.70 7.90 -1.85
C GLU A 99 29.49 7.98 -2.80
N GLN A 100 28.27 7.78 -2.29
CA GLN A 100 27.05 7.98 -3.09
C GLN A 100 26.81 9.46 -3.41
N ILE A 101 27.10 10.38 -2.49
CA ILE A 101 27.01 11.82 -2.74
C ILE A 101 28.05 12.27 -3.77
N ASP A 102 29.23 11.65 -3.80
CA ASP A 102 30.22 11.89 -4.86
C ASP A 102 29.66 11.51 -6.23
N LYS A 103 28.95 10.38 -6.34
CA LYS A 103 28.28 10.00 -7.60
C LYS A 103 27.06 10.86 -7.92
N TYR A 104 26.34 11.32 -6.92
CA TYR A 104 25.31 12.35 -7.09
C TYR A 104 25.91 13.64 -7.67
N ALA A 105 27.10 14.06 -7.22
CA ALA A 105 27.77 15.25 -7.73
C ALA A 105 28.09 15.18 -9.22
N GLU A 106 28.39 13.98 -9.74
CA GLU A 106 28.65 13.76 -11.16
C GLU A 106 27.37 13.92 -12.02
N VAL A 107 26.19 13.56 -11.49
CA VAL A 107 24.90 13.67 -12.21
C VAL A 107 24.14 14.97 -11.91
N TYR A 108 24.52 15.69 -10.85
CA TYR A 108 23.87 16.93 -10.40
C TYR A 108 23.66 17.98 -11.50
N PRO A 109 24.60 18.24 -12.43
CA PRO A 109 24.39 19.22 -13.50
C PRO A 109 23.21 18.88 -14.42
N CYS A 110 22.92 17.59 -14.66
CA CYS A 110 21.78 17.14 -15.45
C CYS A 110 20.49 17.17 -14.62
N LEU A 111 20.54 16.70 -13.37
CA LEU A 111 19.40 16.78 -12.44
C LEU A 111 18.90 18.23 -12.29
N LYS A 112 19.83 19.19 -12.15
CA LYS A 112 19.52 20.61 -12.01
C LYS A 112 18.87 21.24 -13.25
N GLN A 113 19.08 20.66 -14.43
CA GLN A 113 18.40 21.09 -15.66
C GLN A 113 16.95 20.61 -15.70
N ASN A 114 16.66 19.45 -15.11
CA ASN A 114 15.31 18.88 -15.03
C ASN A 114 14.48 19.53 -13.90
N ASP A 115 15.10 19.83 -12.76
CA ASP A 115 14.48 20.61 -11.69
C ASP A 115 15.49 21.54 -10.98
N PRO A 116 15.28 22.87 -10.96
CA PRO A 116 16.16 23.81 -10.25
C PRO A 116 16.16 23.61 -8.72
N ASP A 117 15.31 22.77 -8.15
CA ASP A 117 15.18 22.59 -6.70
C ASP A 117 16.08 21.49 -6.10
N TYR A 118 16.88 20.79 -6.91
CA TYR A 118 17.90 19.87 -6.41
C TYR A 118 18.94 20.58 -5.51
N PRO A 119 19.25 20.05 -4.32
CA PRO A 119 20.29 20.60 -3.45
C PRO A 119 21.69 20.39 -4.05
N SER A 120 22.62 21.30 -3.76
CA SER A 120 24.00 21.11 -4.20
C SER A 120 24.64 19.92 -3.47
N PRO A 121 25.62 19.22 -4.06
CA PRO A 121 26.35 18.16 -3.38
C PRO A 121 26.99 18.62 -2.06
N ASP A 122 27.51 19.85 -2.02
CA ASP A 122 28.10 20.41 -0.81
C ASP A 122 27.06 20.68 0.28
N ASP A 123 25.83 21.06 -0.09
CA ASP A 123 24.75 21.22 0.88
C ASP A 123 24.28 19.87 1.43
N LEU A 124 24.25 18.82 0.60
CA LEU A 124 23.97 17.46 1.04
C LEU A 124 25.05 16.94 2.01
N ARG A 125 26.34 17.11 1.71
CA ARG A 125 27.44 16.71 2.61
C ARG A 125 27.34 17.38 3.98
N LYS A 126 26.93 18.66 4.04
CA LYS A 126 26.68 19.36 5.32
C LYS A 126 25.52 18.77 6.13
N GLN A 127 24.66 17.94 5.52
CA GLN A 127 23.60 17.23 6.21
C GLN A 127 24.00 15.82 6.66
N VAL A 128 25.23 15.36 6.40
CA VAL A 128 25.69 14.03 6.83
C VAL A 128 26.20 14.08 8.27
N PHE A 129 25.67 13.20 9.13
CA PHE A 129 26.10 13.10 10.53
C PHE A 129 26.23 11.66 10.99
N VAL A 130 27.08 11.42 11.98
CA VAL A 130 27.16 10.12 12.67
C VAL A 130 26.29 10.17 13.93
N GLY A 131 25.29 9.30 13.98
CA GLY A 131 24.41 9.06 15.11
C GLY A 131 24.94 7.99 16.05
N ASN A 132 24.02 7.35 16.76
CA ASN A 132 24.29 6.28 17.71
C ASN A 132 24.44 4.96 16.96
N ILE A 133 25.70 4.57 16.68
CA ILE A 133 26.06 3.40 15.84
C ILE A 133 26.68 2.25 16.66
N GLY A 134 26.87 2.43 17.97
CA GLY A 134 27.68 1.53 18.80
C GLY A 134 27.10 0.12 18.89
N TYR A 135 25.82 0.00 19.26
CA TYR A 135 25.13 -1.27 19.41
C TYR A 135 23.62 -1.08 19.22
N VAL A 136 22.87 -2.19 19.23
CA VAL A 136 21.40 -2.17 19.10
C VAL A 136 20.78 -1.35 20.21
N GLY A 137 20.03 -0.30 19.88
CA GLY A 137 19.38 0.54 20.87
C GLY A 137 20.31 1.51 21.62
N ASP A 138 21.54 1.74 21.12
CA ASP A 138 22.49 2.66 21.76
C ASP A 138 21.88 4.06 21.94
N MET A 139 21.75 4.47 23.20
CA MET A 139 21.33 5.80 23.63
C MET A 139 22.22 6.34 24.76
N GLU A 140 23.44 5.83 24.91
CA GLU A 140 24.26 6.14 26.08
C GLU A 140 24.73 7.60 26.07
N GLN A 141 25.17 8.09 24.91
CA GLN A 141 25.76 9.43 24.77
C GLN A 141 25.13 10.23 23.61
N PRO A 142 25.01 11.57 23.73
CA PRO A 142 24.68 12.43 22.60
C PRO A 142 25.76 12.42 21.49
N THR A 143 25.36 12.01 20.30
CA THR A 143 26.17 11.98 19.08
C THR A 143 25.93 13.21 18.20
N PRO A 144 26.81 13.54 17.23
CA PRO A 144 26.55 14.59 16.24
C PRO A 144 25.18 14.46 15.57
N GLY A 145 24.77 13.24 15.21
CA GLY A 145 23.45 12.96 14.62
C GLY A 145 22.30 13.26 15.57
N SER A 146 22.35 12.76 16.81
CA SER A 146 21.28 13.03 17.79
C SER A 146 21.19 14.53 18.14
N ARG A 147 22.32 15.24 18.21
CA ARG A 147 22.35 16.70 18.41
C ARG A 147 21.73 17.44 17.24
N ARG A 148 22.02 17.04 16.01
CA ARG A 148 21.39 17.61 14.81
C ARG A 148 19.87 17.48 14.85
N ILE A 149 19.35 16.30 15.22
CA ILE A 149 17.90 16.09 15.35
C ILE A 149 17.33 17.04 16.41
N ALA A 150 17.97 17.14 17.57
CA ALA A 150 17.52 18.02 18.64
C ALA A 150 17.52 19.51 18.21
N GLU A 151 18.57 19.97 17.56
CA GLU A 151 18.67 21.34 17.00
C GLU A 151 17.51 21.64 16.04
N VAL A 152 17.24 20.73 15.10
CA VAL A 152 16.18 20.88 14.10
C VAL A 152 14.79 20.90 14.75
N LEU A 153 14.55 20.07 15.76
CA LEU A 153 13.28 20.02 16.48
C LEU A 153 13.08 21.26 17.36
N LEU A 154 14.15 21.81 17.95
CA LEU A 154 14.10 22.99 18.81
C LEU A 154 14.07 24.33 18.06
N ASP A 155 14.46 24.33 16.77
CA ASP A 155 14.49 25.55 15.97
C ASP A 155 13.12 26.28 15.90
N SER A 156 13.19 27.58 15.58
CA SER A 156 12.04 28.48 15.57
C SER A 156 11.08 28.24 14.42
N ASP A 157 11.45 27.40 13.45
CA ASP A 157 10.58 27.04 12.35
C ASP A 157 9.54 26.01 12.82
N PRO A 158 8.24 26.36 12.87
CA PRO A 158 7.22 25.50 13.43
C PRO A 158 6.78 24.38 12.46
N SER A 159 7.26 24.38 11.22
CA SER A 159 6.92 23.33 10.25
C SER A 159 7.35 21.95 10.74
N GLU A 160 6.48 20.98 10.51
CA GLU A 160 6.69 19.58 10.88
C GLU A 160 7.98 19.01 10.28
N VAL A 161 8.60 18.09 11.02
CA VAL A 161 9.85 17.40 10.62
C VAL A 161 9.61 15.90 10.65
N TRP A 162 9.77 15.27 9.48
CA TRP A 162 9.68 13.83 9.31
C TRP A 162 11.01 13.18 9.68
N LEU A 163 11.00 12.42 10.77
CA LEU A 163 12.11 11.61 11.27
C LEU A 163 11.88 10.17 10.78
N GLN A 164 12.66 9.74 9.80
CA GLN A 164 12.53 8.44 9.17
C GLN A 164 13.59 7.49 9.75
N ALA A 165 13.15 6.47 10.47
CA ALA A 165 14.03 5.41 10.96
C ALA A 165 14.03 4.24 9.98
N TRP A 166 15.05 4.19 9.15
CA TRP A 166 15.30 3.10 8.20
C TRP A 166 15.89 1.90 8.94
N GLY A 167 16.83 2.15 9.86
CA GLY A 167 17.29 1.17 10.84
C GLY A 167 16.55 1.26 12.19
N GLY A 168 17.31 1.23 13.29
CA GLY A 168 16.81 1.45 14.64
C GLY A 168 16.38 2.90 14.90
N SER A 169 15.56 3.11 15.93
CA SER A 169 15.08 4.43 16.35
C SER A 169 15.96 5.10 17.41
N ASN A 170 17.04 4.45 17.81
CA ASN A 170 17.91 4.86 18.92
C ASN A 170 18.52 6.27 18.78
N THR A 171 18.99 6.68 17.61
CA THR A 171 19.53 8.03 17.41
C THR A 171 18.45 9.10 17.60
N ILE A 172 17.22 8.84 17.12
CA ILE A 172 16.05 9.71 17.35
C ILE A 172 15.71 9.72 18.83
N ALA A 173 15.65 8.55 19.46
CA ALA A 173 15.35 8.40 20.87
C ALA A 173 16.37 9.15 21.75
N ARG A 174 17.67 9.10 21.42
CA ARG A 174 18.71 9.85 22.14
C ARG A 174 18.52 11.36 22.00
N ALA A 175 18.16 11.83 20.81
CA ALA A 175 17.86 13.24 20.56
C ALA A 175 16.68 13.71 21.42
N LEU A 176 15.57 12.98 21.39
CA LEU A 176 14.41 13.24 22.23
C LEU A 176 14.78 13.22 23.72
N LYS A 177 15.57 12.23 24.16
CA LYS A 177 16.07 12.19 25.55
C LYS A 177 16.93 13.40 25.93
N SER A 178 17.74 13.91 25.01
CA SER A 178 18.51 15.14 25.26
C SER A 178 17.59 16.35 25.44
N ILE A 179 16.51 16.44 24.64
CA ILE A 179 15.48 17.48 24.80
C ILE A 179 14.72 17.32 26.12
N GLU A 180 14.36 16.10 26.53
CA GLU A 180 13.72 15.83 27.84
C GLU A 180 14.62 16.31 28.99
N GLU A 181 15.93 16.03 28.91
CA GLU A 181 16.92 16.34 29.94
C GLU A 181 17.25 17.85 30.00
N GLU A 182 17.38 18.52 28.86
CA GLU A 182 17.93 19.89 28.76
C GLU A 182 16.86 20.96 28.51
N HIS A 183 15.73 20.58 27.89
CA HIS A 183 14.64 21.48 27.48
C HIS A 183 13.25 20.90 27.78
N PRO A 184 12.96 20.47 29.02
CA PRO A 184 11.69 19.82 29.37
C PRO A 184 10.45 20.71 29.09
N ASP A 185 10.60 22.03 29.14
CA ASP A 185 9.56 23.00 28.81
C ASP A 185 9.17 22.99 27.32
N ARG A 186 10.05 22.47 26.45
CA ARG A 186 9.85 22.40 24.99
C ARG A 186 9.30 21.07 24.50
N MET A 187 9.10 20.07 25.38
CA MET A 187 8.61 18.74 24.95
C MET A 187 7.29 18.82 24.18
N ALA A 188 6.30 19.58 24.68
CA ALA A 188 5.00 19.72 24.01
C ALA A 188 5.11 20.43 22.64
N TYR A 189 6.06 21.36 22.49
CA TYR A 189 6.36 21.98 21.20
C TYR A 189 6.96 20.96 20.23
N VAL A 190 7.92 20.17 20.70
CA VAL A 190 8.58 19.15 19.89
C VAL A 190 7.62 18.03 19.48
N SER A 191 6.74 17.55 20.36
CA SER A 191 5.74 16.52 20.04
C SER A 191 4.80 16.92 18.90
N LYS A 192 4.46 18.21 18.78
CA LYS A 192 3.62 18.72 17.68
C LYS A 192 4.38 18.79 16.35
N LYS A 193 5.69 18.97 16.41
CA LYS A 193 6.56 19.19 15.26
C LYS A 193 7.16 17.88 14.71
N ALA A 194 7.52 16.94 15.57
CA ALA A 194 8.11 15.67 15.17
C ALA A 194 7.07 14.69 14.61
N LYS A 195 7.34 14.13 13.42
CA LYS A 195 6.59 13.04 12.81
C LYS A 195 7.53 11.86 12.58
N LEU A 196 7.33 10.76 13.29
CA LEU A 196 8.19 9.59 13.14
C LEU A 196 7.60 8.63 12.11
N PHE A 197 8.44 8.12 11.22
CA PHE A 197 8.13 7.02 10.31
C PHE A 197 9.17 5.92 10.50
N LEU A 198 8.77 4.82 11.11
CA LEU A 198 9.63 3.67 11.37
C LEU A 198 9.37 2.58 10.33
N ILE A 199 10.45 2.05 9.75
CA ILE A 199 10.44 0.84 8.94
C ILE A 199 10.61 -0.34 9.88
N ALA A 200 9.53 -1.09 10.10
CA ALA A 200 9.43 -2.11 11.14
C ALA A 200 9.74 -1.56 12.56
N ASN A 201 10.06 -2.48 13.49
CA ASN A 201 10.72 -2.14 14.75
C ASN A 201 12.06 -2.88 14.78
N GLN A 202 13.16 -2.12 14.75
CA GLN A 202 14.51 -2.66 14.56
C GLN A 202 15.44 -2.44 15.76
N ASP A 203 14.95 -1.76 16.80
CA ASP A 203 15.45 -1.80 18.17
C ASP A 203 14.29 -1.57 19.13
N ASP A 204 14.53 -1.67 20.44
CA ASP A 204 13.47 -1.53 21.44
C ASP A 204 13.26 -0.09 21.91
N THR A 205 14.04 0.90 21.42
CA THR A 205 14.02 2.27 21.96
C THR A 205 12.72 3.01 21.69
N CYS A 206 12.02 2.68 20.61
CA CYS A 206 10.67 3.18 20.35
C CYS A 206 9.68 2.74 21.44
N ASP A 207 9.60 1.43 21.69
CA ASP A 207 8.65 0.85 22.64
C ASP A 207 9.05 1.09 24.10
N GLU A 208 10.35 1.05 24.41
CA GLU A 208 10.85 1.16 25.78
C GLU A 208 11.01 2.60 26.26
N TYR A 209 11.23 3.56 25.35
CA TYR A 209 11.46 4.96 25.68
C TYR A 209 10.49 5.91 24.98
N ILE A 210 10.49 6.00 23.64
CA ILE A 210 9.76 7.06 22.90
C ILE A 210 8.27 7.03 23.26
N LEU A 211 7.60 5.87 23.11
CA LEU A 211 6.17 5.77 23.36
C LEU A 211 5.78 5.98 24.84
N LYS A 212 6.72 5.79 25.78
CA LYS A 212 6.50 5.99 27.22
C LYS A 212 6.71 7.43 27.65
N LYS A 213 7.69 8.13 27.05
CA LYS A 213 8.10 9.49 27.45
C LYS A 213 7.55 10.60 26.55
N TRP A 214 7.17 10.26 25.32
CA TRP A 214 6.67 11.17 24.30
C TRP A 214 5.31 10.70 23.75
N PRO A 215 4.27 10.53 24.60
CA PRO A 215 3.01 9.90 24.20
C PRO A 215 2.23 10.67 23.12
N ASP A 216 2.48 11.97 22.97
CA ASP A 216 1.83 12.85 22.01
C ASP A 216 2.56 12.94 20.66
N VAL A 217 3.73 12.31 20.52
CA VAL A 217 4.45 12.33 19.25
C VAL A 217 3.70 11.53 18.19
N PHE A 218 3.60 12.07 16.98
CA PHE A 218 3.04 11.32 15.87
C PHE A 218 4.02 10.23 15.45
N LEU A 219 3.54 8.98 15.34
CA LEU A 219 4.36 7.84 14.94
C LEU A 219 3.62 6.92 13.98
N ILE A 220 4.22 6.69 12.82
CA ILE A 220 3.91 5.59 11.89
C ILE A 220 4.94 4.48 12.10
N GLN A 221 4.44 3.24 12.19
CA GLN A 221 5.25 2.04 12.15
C GLN A 221 4.77 1.18 10.98
N SER A 222 5.56 1.16 9.91
CA SER A 222 5.23 0.43 8.68
C SER A 222 5.62 -1.04 8.80
N SER A 223 4.67 -1.93 8.52
CA SER A 223 4.89 -3.37 8.32
C SER A 223 4.62 -3.80 6.88
N ALA A 224 3.99 -2.94 6.07
CA ALA A 224 3.75 -3.16 4.64
C ALA A 224 5.02 -2.99 3.80
N PHE A 225 6.08 -2.39 4.35
CA PHE A 225 7.35 -2.17 3.66
C PHE A 225 7.94 -3.43 2.98
N GLY A 226 7.64 -4.62 3.52
CA GLY A 226 7.96 -5.91 2.91
C GLY A 226 7.54 -6.05 1.45
N ALA A 227 6.57 -5.24 0.99
CA ALA A 227 6.17 -5.11 -0.39
C ALA A 227 7.34 -4.90 -1.36
N ILE A 228 8.34 -4.10 -0.98
CA ILE A 228 9.53 -3.82 -1.80
C ILE A 228 10.85 -4.08 -1.05
N ALA A 229 10.80 -4.87 0.02
CA ALA A 229 11.99 -5.31 0.76
C ALA A 229 12.49 -6.68 0.25
N TYR A 230 13.42 -7.32 0.96
CA TYR A 230 14.02 -8.62 0.57
C TYR A 230 13.04 -9.76 0.22
N SER A 231 11.79 -9.71 0.70
CA SER A 231 10.77 -10.74 0.42
C SER A 231 9.85 -10.41 -0.75
N TRP A 232 10.12 -9.34 -1.51
CA TRP A 232 9.23 -8.84 -2.58
C TRP A 232 8.81 -9.92 -3.58
N GLN A 233 9.72 -10.83 -3.97
CA GLN A 233 9.43 -11.90 -4.94
C GLN A 233 8.38 -12.91 -4.45
N LYS A 234 8.23 -13.07 -3.13
CA LYS A 234 7.22 -13.96 -2.52
C LYS A 234 5.86 -13.28 -2.38
N ILE A 235 5.85 -11.94 -2.41
CA ILE A 235 4.67 -11.12 -2.12
C ILE A 235 4.00 -10.65 -3.41
N MET A 236 4.79 -10.22 -4.40
CA MET A 236 4.29 -9.67 -5.65
C MET A 236 3.73 -10.75 -6.57
N THR A 237 2.66 -10.41 -7.29
CA THR A 237 2.15 -11.22 -8.42
C THR A 237 3.18 -11.25 -9.56
N PRO A 238 3.13 -12.27 -10.46
CA PRO A 238 4.05 -12.33 -11.60
C PRO A 238 4.04 -11.09 -12.50
N GLU A 239 2.91 -10.39 -12.62
CA GLU A 239 2.82 -9.16 -13.40
C GLU A 239 3.60 -8.02 -12.73
N GLN A 240 3.41 -7.83 -11.42
CA GLN A 240 4.14 -6.82 -10.66
C GLN A 240 5.65 -7.09 -10.69
N GLN A 241 6.07 -8.35 -10.60
CA GLN A 241 7.48 -8.72 -10.59
C GLN A 241 8.23 -8.29 -11.86
N LYS A 242 7.55 -8.13 -13.00
CA LYS A 242 8.19 -7.63 -14.24
C LYS A 242 8.79 -6.24 -14.07
N LEU A 243 8.24 -5.40 -13.20
CA LEU A 243 8.76 -4.07 -12.90
C LEU A 243 10.01 -4.08 -12.01
N PHE A 244 10.41 -5.25 -11.49
CA PHE A 244 11.52 -5.43 -10.55
C PHE A 244 12.53 -6.47 -11.05
N ASP A 245 12.25 -7.13 -12.16
CA ASP A 245 13.13 -8.14 -12.72
C ASP A 245 14.40 -7.53 -13.34
N ALA A 246 15.34 -8.40 -13.72
CA ALA A 246 16.59 -7.98 -14.31
C ALA A 246 16.43 -7.24 -15.65
N SER A 247 15.39 -7.54 -16.43
CA SER A 247 15.15 -6.90 -17.72
C SER A 247 14.73 -5.44 -17.54
N TRP A 248 13.82 -5.19 -16.61
CA TRP A 248 13.37 -3.84 -16.27
C TRP A 248 14.48 -3.04 -15.60
N MET A 249 15.14 -3.62 -14.58
CA MET A 249 16.20 -2.92 -13.84
C MET A 249 17.39 -2.54 -14.73
N LYS A 250 17.84 -3.43 -15.63
CA LYS A 250 18.97 -3.13 -16.52
C LYS A 250 18.67 -2.00 -17.46
N VAL A 251 17.47 -1.98 -18.05
CA VAL A 251 17.05 -0.96 -19.03
C VAL A 251 16.80 0.37 -18.34
N ASN A 252 16.15 0.37 -17.18
CA ASN A 252 15.61 1.60 -16.60
C ASN A 252 16.51 2.21 -15.53
N ILE A 253 17.39 1.43 -14.89
CA ILE A 253 18.17 1.91 -13.74
C ILE A 253 19.67 1.64 -13.93
N LEU A 254 20.08 0.39 -14.15
CA LEU A 254 21.48 0.00 -13.98
C LEU A 254 22.39 0.43 -15.14
N SER A 255 21.86 0.48 -16.37
CA SER A 255 22.66 0.70 -17.59
C SER A 255 22.34 2.03 -18.25
N GLY A 256 23.35 2.87 -18.45
CA GLY A 256 23.22 4.12 -19.23
C GLY A 256 22.62 5.31 -18.49
N HIS A 257 22.34 5.18 -17.18
CA HIS A 257 21.71 6.22 -16.34
C HIS A 257 22.66 6.93 -15.38
N GLY A 258 23.97 6.85 -15.66
CA GLY A 258 24.99 7.58 -14.94
C GLY A 258 25.50 6.88 -13.68
N PRO A 259 26.56 7.43 -13.08
CA PRO A 259 27.33 6.74 -12.05
C PRO A 259 26.57 6.54 -10.73
N LEU A 260 25.62 7.43 -10.38
CA LEU A 260 24.77 7.25 -9.19
C LEU A 260 23.88 6.01 -9.32
N CYS A 261 23.20 5.86 -10.45
CA CYS A 261 22.32 4.71 -10.71
C CYS A 261 23.11 3.40 -10.81
N SER A 262 24.32 3.44 -11.39
CA SER A 262 25.20 2.26 -11.47
C SER A 262 25.76 1.78 -10.13
N MET A 263 25.64 2.57 -9.05
CA MET A 263 25.97 2.11 -7.69
C MET A 263 24.90 1.18 -7.10
N TYR A 264 23.72 1.05 -7.72
CA TYR A 264 22.64 0.26 -7.16
C TYR A 264 23.07 -1.21 -7.01
N GLU A 265 23.04 -1.71 -5.79
CA GLU A 265 23.52 -3.06 -5.44
C GLU A 265 22.46 -4.12 -5.77
N ALA A 266 22.18 -4.30 -7.06
CA ALA A 266 21.27 -5.33 -7.55
C ALA A 266 21.71 -6.76 -7.14
N HIS A 267 20.86 -7.76 -7.38
CA HIS A 267 21.36 -9.14 -7.38
C HIS A 267 22.32 -9.37 -8.55
N ASP A 268 23.11 -10.44 -8.48
CA ASP A 268 24.11 -10.80 -9.49
C ASP A 268 23.52 -10.95 -10.90
N ASP A 269 22.25 -11.34 -11.00
CA ASP A 269 21.52 -11.44 -12.28
C ASP A 269 21.00 -10.08 -12.81
N GLY A 270 21.11 -9.03 -11.98
CA GLY A 270 20.71 -7.65 -12.24
C GLY A 270 19.28 -7.31 -11.85
N ARG A 271 18.54 -8.21 -11.18
CA ARG A 271 17.19 -7.88 -10.68
C ARG A 271 17.24 -7.03 -9.41
N PHE A 272 16.12 -6.38 -9.11
CA PHE A 272 15.94 -5.54 -7.93
C PHE A 272 16.27 -6.31 -6.66
N ARG A 273 17.09 -5.71 -5.79
CA ARG A 273 17.48 -6.30 -4.51
C ARG A 273 16.42 -6.09 -3.43
N SER A 274 16.37 -4.89 -2.87
CA SER A 274 15.49 -4.51 -1.77
C SER A 274 15.62 -3.00 -1.58
N GLU A 275 14.49 -2.34 -1.35
CA GLU A 275 14.41 -0.96 -0.86
C GLU A 275 13.37 -0.90 0.25
N GLY A 276 13.61 -1.69 1.31
CA GLY A 276 12.69 -1.80 2.44
C GLY A 276 12.37 -0.44 3.07
N ASP A 277 13.28 0.53 2.95
CA ASP A 277 13.17 1.83 3.61
C ASP A 277 12.53 2.92 2.74
N SER A 278 12.52 2.72 1.42
CA SER A 278 11.89 3.64 0.48
C SER A 278 10.46 4.06 0.81
N PRO A 279 9.59 3.20 1.39
CA PRO A 279 8.26 3.62 1.83
C PRO A 279 8.25 4.81 2.79
N ALA A 280 9.32 5.04 3.58
CA ALA A 280 9.40 6.16 4.52
C ALA A 280 9.43 7.52 3.79
N PHE A 281 10.23 7.65 2.73
CA PHE A 281 10.27 8.88 1.94
C PHE A 281 9.18 8.92 0.87
N MET A 282 8.78 7.76 0.32
CA MET A 282 7.64 7.67 -0.60
C MET A 282 6.31 8.07 0.05
N HIS A 283 6.19 7.99 1.38
CA HIS A 283 5.04 8.53 2.11
C HIS A 283 4.86 10.05 1.93
N LEU A 284 5.96 10.76 1.64
CA LEU A 284 5.99 12.21 1.45
C LEU A 284 5.88 12.64 -0.02
N MET A 285 5.80 11.65 -0.92
CA MET A 285 5.71 11.87 -2.35
C MET A 285 4.26 11.80 -2.84
N ALA A 286 4.06 12.08 -4.13
CA ALA A 286 2.74 12.11 -4.77
C ALA A 286 1.74 12.95 -3.94
N PRO A 287 2.04 14.23 -3.64
CA PRO A 287 1.33 15.03 -2.64
C PRO A 287 -0.19 15.13 -2.88
N GLY A 288 -0.63 15.02 -4.14
CA GLY A 288 -2.05 14.97 -4.48
C GLY A 288 -2.83 13.78 -3.92
N LEU A 289 -2.16 12.73 -3.44
CA LEU A 289 -2.78 11.57 -2.79
C LEU A 289 -3.18 11.85 -1.33
N GLY A 290 -2.58 12.83 -0.66
CA GLY A 290 -3.01 13.24 0.68
C GLY A 290 -2.38 12.47 1.85
N SER A 291 -1.32 11.68 1.62
CA SER A 291 -0.73 10.81 2.65
C SER A 291 -0.13 11.58 3.83
N ILE A 292 0.43 12.76 3.57
CA ILE A 292 0.99 13.65 4.60
C ILE A 292 -0.09 14.37 5.41
N GLU A 293 -1.26 14.61 4.81
CA GLU A 293 -2.41 15.25 5.47
C GLU A 293 -3.07 14.29 6.46
N HIS A 294 -3.18 13.00 6.12
CA HIS A 294 -3.74 12.01 7.04
C HIS A 294 -3.28 10.56 6.72
N PRO A 295 -2.83 9.76 7.71
CA PRO A 295 -2.27 8.43 7.45
C PRO A 295 -3.26 7.42 6.88
N THR A 296 -4.56 7.60 7.15
CA THR A 296 -5.61 6.73 6.59
C THR A 296 -5.89 6.99 5.12
N TYR A 297 -5.34 8.05 4.53
CA TYR A 297 -5.61 8.36 3.13
C TYR A 297 -4.82 7.42 2.21
N GLY A 298 -3.60 7.07 2.60
CA GLY A 298 -2.74 6.20 1.81
C GLY A 298 -2.05 6.94 0.67
N GLY A 299 -0.87 6.45 0.31
CA GLY A 299 -0.04 6.93 -0.79
C GLY A 299 1.05 5.90 -1.11
N TRP A 300 2.12 6.31 -1.80
CA TRP A 300 3.18 5.39 -2.22
C TRP A 300 3.89 4.71 -1.04
N GLY A 301 3.96 5.37 0.13
CA GLY A 301 4.48 4.78 1.38
C GLY A 301 3.50 3.84 2.12
N GLY A 302 2.31 3.59 1.58
CA GLY A 302 1.26 2.76 2.18
C GLY A 302 0.15 3.56 2.85
N ARG A 303 -0.83 2.83 3.41
CA ARG A 303 -1.95 3.37 4.19
C ARG A 303 -1.89 2.85 5.61
N PHE A 304 -2.35 3.64 6.58
CA PHE A 304 -2.25 3.31 8.00
C PHE A 304 -3.56 3.48 8.75
N MET A 305 -3.72 2.69 9.80
CA MET A 305 -4.83 2.79 10.74
C MET A 305 -4.30 3.00 12.16
N ARG A 306 -5.08 3.69 12.99
CA ARG A 306 -4.70 3.96 14.38
C ARG A 306 -4.71 2.64 15.15
N ALA A 307 -3.62 2.35 15.85
CA ALA A 307 -3.49 1.22 16.77
C ALA A 307 -2.70 1.71 17.99
N ASP A 308 -3.38 1.80 19.14
CA ASP A 308 -2.85 2.41 20.35
C ASP A 308 -2.41 3.89 20.12
N ASN A 309 -1.24 4.26 20.61
CA ASN A 309 -0.63 5.58 20.40
C ASN A 309 0.14 5.71 19.07
N ARG A 310 0.08 4.71 18.18
CA ARG A 310 0.78 4.70 16.89
C ARG A 310 -0.15 4.42 15.69
N TRP A 311 0.37 4.63 14.49
CA TRP A 311 -0.27 4.25 13.24
C TRP A 311 0.43 3.00 12.70
N ARG A 312 -0.34 1.97 12.33
CA ARG A 312 0.17 0.72 11.75
C ARG A 312 -0.37 0.52 10.35
N SER A 313 0.37 -0.21 9.51
CA SER A 313 -0.05 -0.48 8.14
C SER A 313 -1.46 -1.07 8.10
N ALA A 314 -2.31 -0.49 7.25
CA ALA A 314 -3.68 -0.91 7.02
C ALA A 314 -3.77 -1.67 5.68
N PRO A 315 -4.58 -2.74 5.62
CA PRO A 315 -4.69 -3.55 4.41
C PRO A 315 -5.69 -2.97 3.43
N ASP A 316 -5.32 -2.97 2.15
CA ASP A 316 -6.21 -2.63 1.05
C ASP A 316 -6.75 -3.91 0.42
N ASP A 317 -8.06 -4.01 0.25
CA ASP A 317 -8.71 -5.27 -0.16
C ASP A 317 -8.21 -6.48 0.66
N ARG A 318 -8.03 -6.27 1.97
CA ARG A 318 -7.54 -7.26 2.94
C ARG A 318 -6.08 -7.71 2.74
N ASP A 319 -5.35 -7.12 1.79
CA ASP A 319 -3.91 -7.33 1.62
C ASP A 319 -3.12 -6.12 2.17
N ARG A 320 -2.27 -6.37 3.16
CA ARG A 320 -1.42 -5.34 3.78
C ARG A 320 -0.42 -4.71 2.79
N TYR A 321 0.08 -5.48 1.84
CA TYR A 321 1.10 -5.04 0.88
C TYR A 321 0.48 -4.27 -0.29
N LYS A 322 -0.78 -4.57 -0.63
CA LYS A 322 -1.52 -3.87 -1.68
C LYS A 322 -1.58 -2.36 -1.45
N SER A 323 -1.55 -1.90 -0.20
CA SER A 323 -1.52 -0.46 0.11
C SER A 323 -0.30 0.28 -0.47
N ILE A 324 0.80 -0.42 -0.72
CA ILE A 324 2.00 0.07 -1.43
C ILE A 324 1.96 -0.40 -2.89
N LEU A 325 1.77 -1.70 -3.12
CA LEU A 325 1.93 -2.33 -4.44
C LEU A 325 0.91 -1.88 -5.50
N ARG A 326 -0.23 -1.30 -5.09
CA ARG A 326 -1.17 -0.69 -6.05
C ARG A 326 -0.55 0.48 -6.83
N TRP A 327 0.51 1.08 -6.29
CA TRP A 327 1.20 2.22 -6.88
C TRP A 327 2.49 1.83 -7.61
N ALA A 328 2.79 0.52 -7.72
CA ALA A 328 4.09 0.04 -8.15
C ALA A 328 4.50 0.49 -9.55
N GLU A 329 3.57 0.46 -10.50
CA GLU A 329 3.85 0.94 -11.85
C GLU A 329 4.23 2.43 -11.86
N ALA A 330 3.46 3.27 -11.18
CA ALA A 330 3.71 4.70 -11.13
C ALA A 330 5.05 5.04 -10.46
N PHE A 331 5.37 4.47 -9.30
CA PHE A 331 6.63 4.79 -8.63
C PHE A 331 7.86 4.16 -9.31
N GLN A 332 7.69 3.05 -10.05
CA GLN A 332 8.77 2.47 -10.86
C GLN A 332 9.03 3.32 -12.10
N ASN A 333 7.97 3.80 -12.78
CA ASN A 333 8.12 4.71 -13.91
C ASN A 333 8.72 6.06 -13.49
N ASP A 334 8.32 6.63 -12.34
CA ASP A 334 8.93 7.87 -11.83
C ASP A 334 10.43 7.68 -11.53
N TRP A 335 10.81 6.53 -10.98
CA TRP A 335 12.22 6.22 -10.76
C TRP A 335 13.02 6.08 -12.06
N ALA A 336 12.45 5.42 -13.07
CA ALA A 336 13.05 5.31 -14.39
C ALA A 336 13.20 6.68 -15.07
N ALA A 337 12.19 7.57 -14.98
CA ALA A 337 12.31 8.93 -15.51
C ALA A 337 13.41 9.73 -14.79
N ARG A 338 13.53 9.61 -13.47
CA ARG A 338 14.62 10.26 -12.73
C ARG A 338 15.99 9.67 -13.02
N ALA A 339 16.06 8.40 -13.41
CA ALA A 339 17.30 7.80 -13.91
C ALA A 339 17.71 8.46 -15.23
N ASP A 340 16.76 8.75 -16.12
CA ASP A 340 17.03 9.55 -17.32
C ASP A 340 17.50 10.97 -16.97
N TRP A 341 16.91 11.62 -15.96
CA TRP A 341 17.31 12.97 -15.52
C TRP A 341 18.77 13.05 -15.05
N CYS A 342 19.35 11.93 -14.59
CA CYS A 342 20.75 11.86 -14.20
C CYS A 342 21.72 12.08 -15.37
N VAL A 343 21.30 11.85 -16.61
CA VAL A 343 22.19 11.83 -17.79
C VAL A 343 21.69 12.64 -18.97
N ARG A 344 20.44 13.09 -18.97
CA ARG A 344 19.82 13.82 -20.08
C ARG A 344 19.30 15.20 -19.63
N PRO A 345 19.33 16.19 -20.55
CA PRO A 345 18.74 17.51 -20.30
C PRO A 345 17.21 17.44 -20.36
N TYR A 346 16.54 18.45 -19.78
CA TYR A 346 15.08 18.61 -19.73
C TYR A 346 14.35 18.16 -21.02
N ALA A 347 14.77 18.67 -22.18
CA ALA A 347 14.10 18.40 -23.46
C ALA A 347 14.17 16.93 -23.95
N GLN A 348 14.91 16.06 -23.26
CA GLN A 348 15.07 14.63 -23.58
C GLN A 348 14.55 13.73 -22.45
N CYS A 349 13.85 14.29 -21.47
CA CYS A 349 13.31 13.62 -20.32
C CYS A 349 11.79 13.84 -20.24
N ASN A 350 11.09 12.88 -19.65
CA ASN A 350 9.69 13.06 -19.28
C ASN A 350 9.58 13.67 -17.87
N HIS A 351 8.53 14.45 -17.63
CA HIS A 351 8.21 15.08 -16.35
C HIS A 351 6.72 14.92 -16.03
N ASN A 352 6.42 14.80 -14.74
CA ASN A 352 5.05 14.53 -14.28
C ASN A 352 4.03 15.57 -14.79
N PRO A 353 2.81 15.12 -15.17
CA PRO A 353 1.71 16.01 -15.47
C PRO A 353 1.38 16.97 -14.33
N VAL A 354 0.94 18.18 -14.68
CA VAL A 354 0.42 19.17 -13.73
C VAL A 354 -1.10 19.04 -13.66
N ILE A 355 -1.60 18.56 -12.51
CA ILE A 355 -3.04 18.29 -12.32
C ILE A 355 -3.78 19.49 -11.71
N VAL A 356 -4.89 19.81 -12.35
CA VAL A 356 -5.91 20.74 -11.86
C VAL A 356 -7.19 19.95 -11.59
N CYS A 357 -7.84 20.18 -10.46
CA CYS A 357 -9.11 19.55 -10.15
C CYS A 357 -10.11 20.60 -9.68
N ASN A 358 -11.25 20.71 -10.37
CA ASN A 358 -12.26 21.74 -10.11
C ASN A 358 -11.66 23.15 -10.01
N GLN A 359 -10.77 23.50 -10.94
CA GLN A 359 -10.01 24.76 -11.01
C GLN A 359 -8.99 24.97 -9.88
N ASP A 360 -8.92 24.08 -8.88
CA ASP A 360 -7.90 24.09 -7.84
C ASP A 360 -6.57 23.56 -8.42
N ARG A 361 -5.53 24.39 -8.37
CA ARG A 361 -4.17 24.07 -8.85
C ARG A 361 -3.19 23.68 -7.73
N THR A 362 -3.64 23.64 -6.48
CA THR A 362 -2.83 23.21 -5.34
C THR A 362 -2.66 21.70 -5.37
N HIS A 363 -1.77 21.11 -4.57
CA HIS A 363 -1.71 19.65 -4.43
C HIS A 363 -2.53 19.13 -3.23
N LYS A 364 -3.32 20.00 -2.58
CA LYS A 364 -4.08 19.62 -1.40
C LYS A 364 -5.26 18.73 -1.77
N VAL A 365 -5.65 17.88 -0.82
CA VAL A 365 -6.91 17.15 -0.86
C VAL A 365 -8.08 18.13 -0.98
N LEU A 366 -8.93 17.92 -2.00
CA LEU A 366 -10.12 18.74 -2.20
C LEU A 366 -11.28 18.17 -1.39
N GLU A 367 -11.83 18.95 -0.46
CA GLU A 367 -12.98 18.53 0.33
C GLU A 367 -14.27 19.18 -0.17
N LEU A 368 -15.29 18.38 -0.44
CA LEU A 368 -16.60 18.85 -0.89
C LEU A 368 -17.69 18.35 0.06
N SER A 369 -18.58 19.23 0.51
CA SER A 369 -19.76 18.83 1.28
C SER A 369 -20.90 18.46 0.34
N THR A 370 -21.62 17.39 0.64
CA THR A 370 -22.72 16.89 -0.18
C THR A 370 -23.76 16.15 0.65
N TYR A 371 -24.83 15.66 0.02
CA TYR A 371 -25.90 14.88 0.63
C TYR A 371 -26.21 13.60 -0.18
N PRO A 372 -26.84 12.59 0.44
CA PRO A 372 -27.09 11.31 -0.21
C PRO A 372 -28.01 11.45 -1.44
N GLY A 373 -27.71 10.73 -2.52
CA GLY A 373 -28.44 10.78 -3.79
C GLY A 373 -28.08 11.94 -4.72
N SER A 374 -27.20 12.85 -4.31
CA SER A 374 -26.71 13.94 -5.16
C SER A 374 -25.84 13.45 -6.31
N LYS A 375 -25.74 14.27 -7.37
CA LYS A 375 -24.79 14.07 -8.47
C LYS A 375 -23.75 15.18 -8.43
N ILE A 376 -22.48 14.82 -8.25
CA ILE A 376 -21.38 15.77 -8.16
C ILE A 376 -20.55 15.68 -9.43
N LYS A 377 -20.35 16.83 -10.08
CA LYS A 377 -19.45 16.94 -11.23
C LYS A 377 -18.05 17.25 -10.74
N LEU A 378 -17.08 16.49 -11.24
CA LEU A 378 -15.66 16.69 -11.03
C LEU A 378 -15.00 16.92 -12.38
N SER A 379 -14.01 17.80 -12.43
CA SER A 379 -13.31 18.16 -13.66
C SER A 379 -11.81 18.21 -13.43
N ALA A 380 -11.07 17.55 -14.32
CA ALA A 380 -9.62 17.67 -14.47
C ALA A 380 -9.24 18.82 -15.43
N GLY A 381 -10.21 19.63 -15.85
CA GLY A 381 -10.04 20.71 -16.81
C GLY A 381 -8.96 21.70 -16.37
N GLY A 382 -8.01 21.96 -17.28
CA GLY A 382 -6.85 22.79 -17.03
C GLY A 382 -5.59 22.02 -16.58
N SER A 383 -5.69 20.70 -16.40
CA SER A 383 -4.49 19.85 -16.30
C SER A 383 -3.72 19.89 -17.61
N PHE A 384 -2.39 19.84 -17.53
CA PHE A 384 -1.52 19.88 -18.69
C PHE A 384 -0.22 19.13 -18.43
N ASP A 385 0.41 18.68 -19.50
CA ASP A 385 1.73 18.08 -19.47
C ASP A 385 2.80 19.12 -19.79
N PRO A 386 3.87 19.27 -18.99
CA PRO A 386 4.91 20.27 -19.24
C PRO A 386 5.74 19.95 -20.49
N ASP A 387 5.80 18.68 -20.91
CA ASP A 387 6.51 18.20 -22.10
C ASP A 387 5.59 18.07 -23.32
N GLN A 388 4.32 18.48 -23.18
CA GLN A 388 3.28 18.45 -24.20
C GLN A 388 2.85 17.04 -24.62
N ASN A 389 3.08 16.05 -23.75
CA ASN A 389 2.52 14.71 -23.90
C ASN A 389 0.99 14.74 -23.77
N LYS A 390 0.32 13.72 -24.31
CA LYS A 390 -1.12 13.55 -24.17
C LYS A 390 -1.44 12.97 -22.81
N LEU A 391 -2.54 13.44 -22.23
CA LEU A 391 -2.99 12.99 -20.91
C LEU A 391 -4.15 12.00 -21.02
N SER A 392 -4.05 10.93 -20.25
CA SER A 392 -5.13 10.00 -19.94
C SER A 392 -5.64 10.24 -18.52
N TYR A 393 -6.93 10.00 -18.28
CA TYR A 393 -7.60 10.30 -17.00
C TYR A 393 -8.25 9.05 -16.46
N HIS A 394 -8.26 8.89 -15.14
CA HIS A 394 -8.97 7.81 -14.47
C HIS A 394 -9.51 8.28 -13.12
N TRP A 395 -10.83 8.25 -12.96
CA TRP A 395 -11.57 8.61 -11.75
C TRP A 395 -12.11 7.37 -11.04
N TRP A 396 -11.60 7.07 -9.84
CA TRP A 396 -12.00 5.87 -9.12
C TRP A 396 -12.19 6.11 -7.62
N VAL A 397 -12.99 5.26 -6.98
CA VAL A 397 -13.28 5.33 -5.54
C VAL A 397 -12.24 4.53 -4.77
N TYR A 398 -11.52 5.19 -3.87
CA TYR A 398 -10.59 4.53 -2.95
C TYR A 398 -11.30 4.13 -1.66
N LYS A 399 -12.11 3.07 -1.76
CA LYS A 399 -13.00 2.59 -0.69
C LYS A 399 -12.27 2.28 0.63
N ASP A 400 -11.05 1.74 0.59
CA ASP A 400 -10.28 1.41 1.81
C ASP A 400 -9.84 2.65 2.61
N ALA A 401 -9.80 3.83 1.96
CA ALA A 401 -9.44 5.09 2.60
C ALA A 401 -10.67 5.89 3.07
N GLY A 402 -11.82 5.70 2.43
CA GLY A 402 -13.09 6.32 2.82
C GLY A 402 -13.75 5.61 4.01
N SER A 403 -14.70 6.27 4.66
CA SER A 403 -15.55 5.64 5.67
C SER A 403 -16.81 5.01 5.08
N TYR A 404 -17.12 5.29 3.81
CA TYR A 404 -18.06 4.52 3.00
C TYR A 404 -17.36 3.29 2.42
N TRP A 405 -17.95 2.12 2.64
CA TRP A 405 -17.29 0.81 2.48
C TRP A 405 -17.43 0.19 1.08
N ALA A 406 -18.22 0.80 0.20
CA ALA A 406 -18.55 0.28 -1.12
C ALA A 406 -18.18 1.29 -2.21
N ASP A 407 -18.35 0.87 -3.46
CA ASP A 407 -18.17 1.75 -4.60
C ASP A 407 -19.32 2.76 -4.72
N ALA A 408 -18.98 3.94 -5.23
CA ALA A 408 -19.95 4.94 -5.65
C ALA A 408 -19.93 5.03 -7.19
N PRO A 409 -21.10 5.01 -7.86
CA PRO A 409 -21.13 5.06 -9.33
C PRO A 409 -20.50 6.36 -9.87
N ILE A 410 -19.53 6.20 -10.77
CA ILE A 410 -18.90 7.29 -11.52
C ILE A 410 -19.23 7.12 -13.00
N GLN A 411 -19.77 8.17 -13.62
CA GLN A 411 -19.96 8.28 -15.06
C GLN A 411 -18.75 8.99 -15.66
N ASP A 412 -18.36 8.58 -16.88
CA ASP A 412 -17.25 9.16 -17.63
C ASP A 412 -15.89 9.05 -16.91
N THR A 413 -15.68 7.92 -16.22
CA THR A 413 -14.48 7.59 -15.42
C THR A 413 -13.14 7.81 -16.14
N TYR A 414 -13.09 7.74 -17.47
CA TYR A 414 -11.84 7.93 -18.24
C TYR A 414 -11.79 9.26 -19.02
N SER A 415 -12.63 10.23 -18.64
CA SER A 415 -12.71 11.55 -19.28
C SER A 415 -12.15 12.65 -18.39
N VAL A 416 -11.90 13.82 -18.98
CA VAL A 416 -11.52 15.04 -18.25
C VAL A 416 -12.57 15.37 -17.18
N ASP A 417 -13.85 15.27 -17.54
CA ASP A 417 -14.98 15.49 -16.63
C ASP A 417 -15.62 14.16 -16.26
N ALA A 418 -15.97 14.00 -14.98
CA ALA A 418 -16.68 12.85 -14.46
C ALA A 418 -17.85 13.27 -13.57
N THR A 419 -18.87 12.43 -13.48
CA THR A 419 -20.01 12.67 -12.57
C THR A 419 -20.17 11.51 -11.61
N ILE A 420 -19.99 11.76 -10.31
CA ILE A 420 -20.24 10.78 -9.26
C ILE A 420 -21.67 10.91 -8.73
N THR A 421 -22.36 9.77 -8.59
CA THR A 421 -23.64 9.70 -7.88
C THR A 421 -23.38 9.25 -6.46
N VAL A 422 -23.72 10.08 -5.47
CA VAL A 422 -23.52 9.78 -4.05
C VAL A 422 -24.56 8.74 -3.60
N PRO A 423 -24.16 7.53 -3.17
CA PRO A 423 -25.10 6.51 -2.71
C PRO A 423 -25.90 7.00 -1.49
N LYS A 424 -27.12 6.48 -1.32
CA LYS A 424 -27.96 6.85 -0.16
C LYS A 424 -27.34 6.37 1.16
N GLU A 425 -26.71 5.21 1.09
CA GLU A 425 -26.04 4.48 2.15
C GLU A 425 -24.75 5.17 2.62
N ALA A 426 -24.26 6.16 1.87
CA ALA A 426 -23.11 6.97 2.25
C ALA A 426 -23.44 8.09 3.24
N SER A 427 -24.71 8.25 3.66
CA SER A 427 -25.12 9.22 4.68
C SER A 427 -24.22 9.14 5.93
N GLY A 428 -23.72 10.29 6.38
CA GLY A 428 -22.82 10.40 7.54
C GLY A 428 -21.39 9.86 7.30
N ARG A 429 -21.01 9.57 6.05
CA ARG A 429 -19.72 8.98 5.69
C ARG A 429 -18.92 9.89 4.74
N THR A 430 -17.70 9.44 4.46
CA THR A 430 -16.78 10.03 3.48
C THR A 430 -16.56 9.08 2.32
N ILE A 431 -16.59 9.61 1.10
CA ILE A 431 -16.20 8.91 -0.13
C ILE A 431 -14.91 9.55 -0.62
N HIS A 432 -13.86 8.74 -0.78
CA HIS A 432 -12.57 9.21 -1.27
C HIS A 432 -12.46 8.84 -2.75
N ILE A 433 -12.24 9.84 -3.59
CA ILE A 433 -12.13 9.70 -5.04
C ILE A 433 -10.72 10.10 -5.43
N ILE A 434 -10.09 9.31 -6.28
CA ILE A 434 -8.79 9.61 -6.86
C ILE A 434 -8.99 9.94 -8.33
N LEU A 435 -8.51 11.13 -8.71
CA LEU A 435 -8.15 11.46 -10.08
C LEU A 435 -6.70 11.03 -10.27
N GLU A 436 -6.50 10.09 -11.18
CA GLU A 436 -5.20 9.69 -11.70
C GLU A 436 -5.05 10.24 -13.11
N VAL A 437 -3.95 10.94 -13.38
CA VAL A 437 -3.65 11.49 -14.70
C VAL A 437 -2.27 11.02 -15.13
N THR A 438 -2.22 10.30 -16.25
CA THR A 438 -0.99 9.69 -16.76
C THR A 438 -0.71 10.22 -18.15
N ASP A 439 0.52 10.68 -18.39
CA ASP A 439 0.98 11.07 -19.72
C ASP A 439 1.30 9.87 -20.63
N ASP A 440 1.51 10.13 -21.92
CA ASP A 440 2.03 9.16 -22.89
C ASP A 440 3.54 9.34 -23.17
N GLY A 441 4.27 9.94 -22.22
CA GLY A 441 5.72 10.04 -22.27
C GLY A 441 6.42 8.69 -22.02
N ALA A 442 7.75 8.69 -22.08
CA ALA A 442 8.56 7.49 -21.92
C ALA A 442 9.60 7.67 -20.79
N PRO A 443 9.46 6.95 -19.65
CA PRO A 443 8.31 6.14 -19.26
C PRO A 443 7.07 7.02 -18.95
N PRO A 444 5.84 6.47 -18.96
CA PRO A 444 4.64 7.25 -18.67
C PRO A 444 4.60 7.63 -17.19
N LEU A 445 4.38 8.92 -16.90
CA LEU A 445 4.35 9.44 -15.54
C LEU A 445 2.94 9.78 -15.08
N THR A 446 2.69 9.55 -13.79
CA THR A 446 1.37 9.63 -13.20
C THR A 446 1.34 10.61 -12.03
N ALA A 447 0.46 11.60 -12.14
CA ALA A 447 0.14 12.50 -11.04
C ALA A 447 -1.26 12.17 -10.48
N TYR A 448 -1.56 12.68 -9.29
CA TYR A 448 -2.84 12.42 -8.61
C TYR A 448 -3.54 13.68 -8.08
N ARG A 449 -4.85 13.59 -7.90
CA ARG A 449 -5.61 14.43 -6.96
C ARG A 449 -6.64 13.60 -6.20
N ARG A 450 -6.70 13.77 -4.88
CA ARG A 450 -7.79 13.26 -4.05
C ARG A 450 -8.91 14.27 -3.88
N VAL A 451 -10.14 13.81 -4.04
CA VAL A 451 -11.37 14.51 -3.64
C VAL A 451 -12.06 13.71 -2.53
N ILE A 452 -12.37 14.35 -1.41
CA ILE A 452 -13.15 13.76 -0.31
C ILE A 452 -14.54 14.37 -0.32
N LEU A 453 -15.54 13.56 -0.57
CA LEU A 453 -16.94 13.95 -0.39
C LEU A 453 -17.34 13.69 1.07
N LYS A 454 -17.71 14.76 1.80
CA LYS A 454 -18.30 14.71 3.14
C LYS A 454 -19.81 14.65 3.00
N VAL A 455 -20.41 13.48 3.19
CA VAL A 455 -21.83 13.25 2.98
C VAL A 455 -22.60 13.52 4.27
N SER A 456 -23.50 14.50 4.25
CA SER A 456 -24.34 14.86 5.40
C SER A 456 -25.35 13.77 5.75
N GLY A 457 -25.86 13.81 6.99
CA GLY A 457 -26.94 12.95 7.46
C GLY A 457 -26.45 11.96 8.52
N GLU A 458 -27.40 11.23 9.11
CA GLU A 458 -27.09 10.21 10.11
C GLU A 458 -26.41 9.00 9.46
N PRO A 459 -25.35 8.44 10.06
CA PRO A 459 -24.71 7.22 9.57
C PRO A 459 -25.71 6.07 9.46
N VAL A 460 -25.82 5.48 8.25
CA VAL A 460 -26.52 4.21 8.09
C VAL A 460 -25.68 3.10 8.76
N GLU A 461 -26.37 2.13 9.34
CA GLU A 461 -25.74 0.94 9.94
C GLU A 461 -24.90 0.21 8.89
N LEU A 462 -23.66 -0.13 9.25
CA LEU A 462 -22.76 -0.87 8.38
C LEU A 462 -23.31 -2.30 8.20
N PRO A 463 -23.41 -2.81 6.97
CA PRO A 463 -23.61 -4.24 6.73
C PRO A 463 -22.56 -5.07 7.51
N ALA A 464 -22.95 -6.22 8.04
CA ALA A 464 -22.07 -7.04 8.88
C ALA A 464 -20.76 -7.49 8.18
N ASP A 465 -20.75 -7.44 6.85
CA ASP A 465 -19.67 -7.78 5.93
C ASP A 465 -18.83 -6.57 5.47
N ALA A 466 -19.17 -5.34 5.88
CA ALA A 466 -18.49 -4.10 5.48
C ALA A 466 -17.47 -3.63 6.53
N GLY A 467 -16.17 -3.87 6.31
CA GLY A 467 -15.07 -3.31 7.12
C GLY A 467 -13.74 -4.08 7.03
N ALA A 468 -12.63 -3.44 7.44
CA ALA A 468 -11.28 -4.03 7.46
C ALA A 468 -11.10 -5.17 8.49
N ASP A 469 -12.06 -5.34 9.38
CA ASP A 469 -12.24 -6.51 10.24
C ASP A 469 -13.75 -6.59 10.50
N PRO A 470 -14.49 -7.32 9.66
CA PRO A 470 -15.95 -7.32 9.68
C PRO A 470 -16.50 -7.64 11.07
N ALA A 471 -17.62 -7.00 11.46
CA ALA A 471 -18.27 -7.29 12.75
C ALA A 471 -18.59 -8.78 12.92
N TYR A 472 -18.79 -9.51 11.81
CA TYR A 472 -18.96 -10.96 11.83
C TYR A 472 -17.74 -11.70 12.39
N LEU A 473 -16.49 -11.21 12.23
CA LEU A 473 -15.28 -11.83 12.79
C LEU A 473 -15.16 -11.69 14.32
N ARG A 474 -16.03 -10.91 14.94
CA ARG A 474 -16.06 -10.70 16.41
C ARG A 474 -17.28 -11.31 17.07
N THR A 475 -18.30 -11.67 16.28
CA THR A 475 -19.58 -12.18 16.79
C THR A 475 -19.49 -13.69 16.96
N PRO A 476 -19.65 -14.24 18.18
CA PRO A 476 -19.55 -15.68 18.39
C PRO A 476 -20.57 -16.46 17.58
N ILE A 477 -20.11 -17.45 16.80
CA ILE A 477 -20.97 -18.42 16.13
C ILE A 477 -21.12 -19.64 17.03
N THR A 478 -22.28 -19.81 17.65
CA THR A 478 -22.61 -21.00 18.45
C THR A 478 -23.59 -21.94 17.75
N LYS A 479 -24.19 -21.50 16.64
CA LYS A 479 -25.09 -22.32 15.85
C LYS A 479 -25.03 -22.00 14.36
N LEU A 480 -24.95 -23.03 13.52
CA LEU A 480 -25.10 -22.92 12.06
C LEU A 480 -26.30 -23.75 11.57
N GLY A 481 -27.06 -23.19 10.64
CA GLY A 481 -28.19 -23.89 10.02
C GLY A 481 -27.75 -24.98 9.03
N GLY A 482 -28.68 -25.84 8.63
CA GLY A 482 -28.50 -26.71 7.47
C GLY A 482 -28.60 -25.95 6.14
N PRO A 483 -28.56 -26.64 4.99
CA PRO A 483 -28.71 -26.00 3.68
C PRO A 483 -30.03 -25.22 3.56
N PRO A 484 -30.04 -24.09 2.82
CA PRO A 484 -31.22 -23.25 2.68
C PRO A 484 -32.41 -24.02 2.10
N GLN A 485 -33.62 -23.71 2.57
CA GLN A 485 -34.83 -24.44 2.15
C GLN A 485 -35.13 -24.27 0.66
N GLU A 486 -34.73 -23.15 0.04
CA GLU A 486 -34.84 -22.94 -1.40
C GLU A 486 -34.00 -23.93 -2.24
N THR A 487 -32.94 -24.50 -1.66
CA THR A 487 -32.09 -25.50 -2.34
C THR A 487 -32.65 -26.92 -2.25
N GLY A 488 -33.67 -27.13 -1.42
CA GLY A 488 -34.32 -28.42 -1.25
C GLY A 488 -34.70 -28.73 0.20
N ARG A 489 -35.26 -29.92 0.40
CA ARG A 489 -35.54 -30.47 1.73
C ARG A 489 -34.38 -31.34 2.16
N TRP A 490 -33.65 -30.92 3.18
CA TRP A 490 -32.40 -31.58 3.57
C TRP A 490 -32.52 -32.31 4.90
N THR A 491 -31.81 -33.43 5.02
CA THR A 491 -31.58 -34.14 6.29
C THR A 491 -30.09 -34.32 6.47
N PHE A 492 -29.60 -34.08 7.69
CA PHE A 492 -28.20 -34.35 8.02
C PHE A 492 -27.91 -35.81 7.71
N TYR A 493 -26.91 -36.04 6.86
CA TYR A 493 -26.53 -37.38 6.42
C TYR A 493 -25.26 -37.81 7.14
N ARG A 494 -24.24 -36.96 7.16
CA ARG A 494 -22.92 -37.31 7.69
C ARG A 494 -22.10 -36.07 8.03
N GLY A 495 -21.25 -36.15 9.07
CA GLY A 495 -20.24 -35.14 9.36
C GLY A 495 -18.93 -35.82 9.77
N ILE A 496 -17.78 -35.32 9.29
CA ILE A 496 -16.45 -35.86 9.60
C ILE A 496 -15.59 -34.76 10.21
N ASN A 497 -15.03 -35.01 11.39
CA ASN A 497 -13.97 -34.21 12.03
C ASN A 497 -12.60 -34.70 11.52
N LEU A 498 -11.99 -33.97 10.60
CA LEU A 498 -11.00 -34.54 9.68
C LEU A 498 -9.67 -34.95 10.33
N ASN A 499 -9.35 -34.43 11.51
CA ASN A 499 -8.16 -34.78 12.29
C ASN A 499 -8.47 -34.89 13.79
N GLY A 500 -9.68 -35.33 14.14
CA GLY A 500 -10.08 -35.37 15.55
C GLY A 500 -11.07 -36.48 15.85
N PRO A 501 -11.35 -36.72 17.15
CA PRO A 501 -12.32 -37.73 17.57
C PRO A 501 -13.75 -37.30 17.18
N PRO A 502 -14.73 -38.22 17.27
CA PRO A 502 -16.13 -37.89 17.14
C PRO A 502 -16.54 -36.69 18.01
N VAL A 503 -17.38 -35.82 17.46
CA VAL A 503 -17.80 -34.56 18.09
C VAL A 503 -19.28 -34.28 17.81
N GLU A 504 -19.96 -33.56 18.70
CA GLU A 504 -21.33 -33.09 18.46
C GLU A 504 -21.31 -31.60 18.12
N ILE A 505 -21.81 -31.25 16.94
CA ILE A 505 -21.87 -29.86 16.44
C ILE A 505 -23.28 -29.62 15.91
N ASP A 506 -23.90 -28.51 16.35
CA ASP A 506 -25.25 -28.11 15.94
C ASP A 506 -26.35 -29.16 16.22
N GLY A 507 -26.14 -30.01 17.24
CA GLY A 507 -27.03 -31.13 17.60
C GLY A 507 -26.92 -32.35 16.69
N ASN A 508 -25.93 -32.39 15.79
CA ASN A 508 -25.62 -33.52 14.94
C ASN A 508 -24.36 -34.23 15.44
N LYS A 509 -24.34 -35.55 15.34
CA LYS A 509 -23.15 -36.37 15.66
C LYS A 509 -22.24 -36.44 14.44
N TRP A 510 -21.00 -36.00 14.62
CA TRP A 510 -19.92 -36.09 13.64
C TRP A 510 -18.99 -37.23 14.02
N GLU A 511 -18.55 -37.98 13.03
CA GLU A 511 -17.56 -39.05 13.17
C GLU A 511 -16.14 -38.47 13.19
N GLY A 512 -15.18 -39.25 13.70
CA GLY A 512 -13.77 -38.85 13.74
C GLY A 512 -13.02 -39.15 12.43
N ASP A 513 -11.70 -38.96 12.44
CA ASP A 513 -10.86 -39.24 11.28
C ASP A 513 -10.66 -40.75 11.00
N ASP A 514 -11.08 -41.60 11.94
CA ASP A 514 -11.15 -43.06 11.84
C ASP A 514 -12.47 -43.58 11.24
N ALA A 515 -13.34 -42.68 10.77
CA ALA A 515 -14.66 -43.04 10.26
C ALA A 515 -14.58 -44.04 9.10
N PRO A 516 -15.43 -45.09 9.08
CA PRO A 516 -15.46 -46.03 7.98
C PRO A 516 -15.84 -45.32 6.67
N ASN A 517 -15.21 -45.67 5.55
CA ASN A 517 -15.48 -45.05 4.25
C ASN A 517 -15.14 -43.54 4.17
N PHE A 518 -14.17 -43.07 4.95
CA PHE A 518 -13.51 -41.78 4.77
C PHE A 518 -12.04 -42.02 4.44
N LEU A 519 -11.52 -41.35 3.41
CA LEU A 519 -10.15 -41.50 2.93
C LEU A 519 -9.49 -40.12 2.85
N CYS A 520 -8.41 -39.92 3.58
CA CYS A 520 -7.56 -38.73 3.52
C CYS A 520 -6.16 -39.08 4.05
N GLU A 521 -5.13 -38.87 3.25
CA GLU A 521 -3.72 -39.09 3.63
C GLU A 521 -2.99 -37.79 3.94
N ASP A 522 -3.70 -36.66 3.90
CA ASP A 522 -3.13 -35.34 4.12
C ASP A 522 -2.61 -35.20 5.57
N ARG A 523 -1.63 -34.31 5.73
CA ARG A 523 -0.92 -34.14 7.00
C ARG A 523 -1.87 -33.64 8.09
N ALA A 524 -1.97 -34.40 9.18
CA ALA A 524 -2.66 -34.01 10.40
C ALA A 524 -1.90 -32.90 11.13
N ILE A 525 -2.58 -31.79 11.44
CA ILE A 525 -2.05 -30.66 12.24
C ILE A 525 -3.08 -30.26 13.30
N HIS A 526 -2.58 -29.86 14.47
CA HIS A 526 -3.39 -29.35 15.57
C HIS A 526 -2.76 -28.07 16.15
N SER A 527 -3.49 -26.96 16.10
CA SER A 527 -3.01 -25.62 16.50
C SER A 527 -3.97 -24.94 17.50
N PRO A 528 -4.11 -25.46 18.73
CA PRO A 528 -5.11 -24.99 19.70
C PRO A 528 -4.84 -23.60 20.29
N GLN A 529 -3.61 -23.09 20.13
CA GLN A 529 -3.17 -21.80 20.65
C GLN A 529 -3.68 -20.59 19.86
N VAL A 530 -4.12 -20.82 18.61
CA VAL A 530 -4.56 -19.74 17.72
C VAL A 530 -5.98 -19.34 18.11
N ARG A 531 -6.26 -18.04 18.16
CA ARG A 531 -7.59 -17.55 18.54
C ARG A 531 -8.52 -17.53 17.34
N LEU A 532 -9.64 -18.24 17.41
CA LEU A 532 -10.64 -18.26 16.32
C LEU A 532 -11.39 -16.93 16.13
N ARG A 533 -11.63 -16.61 14.86
CA ARG A 533 -12.35 -15.45 14.35
C ARG A 533 -13.34 -15.90 13.25
N PRO A 534 -14.66 -15.80 13.46
CA PRO A 534 -15.30 -15.49 14.73
C PRO A 534 -14.99 -16.49 15.85
N PRO A 535 -15.14 -16.09 17.11
CA PRO A 535 -15.20 -17.04 18.21
C PRO A 535 -16.33 -18.06 17.98
N THR A 536 -16.20 -19.26 18.55
CA THR A 536 -17.23 -20.30 18.44
C THR A 536 -17.30 -21.14 19.70
N ASP A 537 -18.29 -22.02 19.82
CA ASP A 537 -18.38 -22.94 20.96
C ASP A 537 -17.23 -23.96 20.97
N GLU A 538 -17.01 -24.55 22.14
CA GLU A 538 -15.85 -25.42 22.41
C GLU A 538 -15.79 -26.63 21.46
N ALA A 539 -16.93 -27.21 21.10
CA ALA A 539 -16.98 -28.39 20.24
C ALA A 539 -16.53 -28.05 18.82
N ARG A 540 -17.06 -26.98 18.23
CA ARG A 540 -16.64 -26.52 16.90
C ARG A 540 -15.21 -25.99 16.91
N ALA A 541 -14.78 -25.32 17.98
CA ALA A 541 -13.42 -24.82 18.10
C ALA A 541 -12.38 -25.96 18.09
N ARG A 542 -12.64 -27.05 18.82
CA ARG A 542 -11.78 -28.25 18.79
C ARG A 542 -11.70 -28.89 17.41
N MET A 543 -12.80 -28.92 16.66
CA MET A 543 -12.78 -29.38 15.26
C MET A 543 -11.92 -28.43 14.40
N ILE A 544 -12.16 -27.12 14.45
CA ILE A 544 -11.46 -26.15 13.60
C ILE A 544 -9.94 -26.20 13.82
N HIS A 545 -9.49 -26.22 15.09
CA HIS A 545 -8.07 -26.29 15.43
C HIS A 545 -7.38 -27.59 15.01
N SER A 546 -8.13 -28.65 14.68
CA SER A 546 -7.60 -29.95 14.26
C SER A 546 -7.94 -30.23 12.80
N PHE A 547 -6.94 -30.11 11.92
CA PHE A 547 -7.17 -30.06 10.48
C PHE A 547 -6.19 -30.90 9.67
N ARG A 548 -6.52 -31.06 8.39
CA ARG A 548 -5.69 -31.67 7.35
C ARG A 548 -5.07 -30.58 6.49
N TRP A 549 -3.75 -30.64 6.32
CA TRP A 549 -2.94 -29.64 5.63
C TRP A 549 -2.26 -30.25 4.40
N ASN A 550 -2.45 -29.63 3.23
CA ASN A 550 -1.71 -29.93 2.00
C ASN A 550 -1.91 -28.81 0.97
N GLY A 551 -0.91 -28.52 0.13
CA GLY A 551 -1.05 -27.63 -1.04
C GLY A 551 -1.89 -28.23 -2.18
N ARG A 552 -2.10 -29.55 -2.12
CA ARG A 552 -3.04 -30.29 -2.98
C ARG A 552 -3.85 -31.29 -2.15
N ALA A 553 -4.67 -30.77 -1.24
CA ALA A 553 -5.46 -31.62 -0.36
C ALA A 553 -6.44 -32.49 -1.17
N SER A 554 -6.69 -33.71 -0.69
CA SER A 554 -7.62 -34.65 -1.31
C SER A 554 -8.28 -35.53 -0.24
N MET A 555 -9.61 -35.45 -0.19
CA MET A 555 -10.43 -36.20 0.75
C MET A 555 -11.64 -36.80 0.04
N THR A 556 -11.95 -38.06 0.35
CA THR A 556 -13.04 -38.80 -0.29
C THR A 556 -13.91 -39.52 0.73
N LEU A 557 -15.22 -39.33 0.61
CA LEU A 557 -16.23 -40.18 1.24
C LEU A 557 -16.65 -41.25 0.24
N THR A 558 -16.53 -42.52 0.62
CA THR A 558 -16.95 -43.67 -0.21
C THR A 558 -18.22 -44.31 0.36
N GLY A 559 -18.84 -45.22 -0.41
CA GLY A 559 -20.07 -45.90 0.01
C GLY A 559 -21.28 -44.95 0.17
N VAL A 560 -21.24 -43.77 -0.44
CA VAL A 560 -22.32 -42.79 -0.39
C VAL A 560 -23.44 -43.24 -1.34
N PRO A 561 -24.68 -43.49 -0.86
CA PRO A 561 -25.77 -43.93 -1.73
C PRO A 561 -26.03 -42.95 -2.88
N ARG A 562 -26.57 -43.45 -4.00
CA ARG A 562 -26.99 -42.57 -5.09
C ARG A 562 -28.04 -41.56 -4.61
N GLY A 563 -27.89 -40.32 -5.05
CA GLY A 563 -28.81 -39.22 -4.73
C GLY A 563 -28.14 -37.86 -4.76
N THR A 564 -28.93 -36.84 -4.44
CA THR A 564 -28.47 -35.45 -4.39
C THR A 564 -28.11 -35.06 -2.96
N TYR A 565 -26.95 -34.43 -2.81
CA TYR A 565 -26.37 -34.03 -1.54
C TYR A 565 -25.99 -32.55 -1.55
N ALA A 566 -26.04 -31.92 -0.38
CA ALA A 566 -25.49 -30.60 -0.12
C ALA A 566 -24.29 -30.77 0.81
N VAL A 567 -23.12 -30.32 0.36
CA VAL A 567 -21.85 -30.53 1.05
C VAL A 567 -21.28 -29.20 1.50
N TYR A 568 -20.85 -29.12 2.75
CA TYR A 568 -20.01 -28.05 3.27
C TYR A 568 -18.65 -28.57 3.67
N THR A 569 -17.67 -27.66 3.65
CA THR A 569 -16.34 -27.88 4.20
C THR A 569 -15.96 -26.75 5.14
N TYR A 570 -15.29 -27.08 6.23
CA TYR A 570 -14.74 -26.10 7.17
C TYR A 570 -13.27 -25.92 6.84
N VAL A 571 -12.87 -24.68 6.60
CA VAL A 571 -11.48 -24.27 6.35
C VAL A 571 -11.09 -23.15 7.31
N TRP A 572 -9.82 -23.02 7.66
CA TRP A 572 -9.36 -21.94 8.54
C TRP A 572 -7.91 -21.54 8.27
N GLU A 573 -7.49 -20.36 8.73
CA GLU A 573 -6.10 -19.94 8.66
C GLU A 573 -5.44 -20.03 10.03
N ASP A 574 -4.36 -20.80 10.13
CA ASP A 574 -3.65 -21.00 11.40
C ASP A 574 -2.39 -20.13 11.52
N ASN A 575 -1.91 -19.54 10.42
CA ASN A 575 -0.77 -18.63 10.44
C ASN A 575 -0.85 -17.53 9.36
N ASN A 576 -0.48 -17.83 8.12
CA ASN A 576 -0.30 -16.89 7.03
C ASN A 576 -1.36 -17.13 5.97
N PRO A 577 -2.07 -16.09 5.49
CA PRO A 577 -3.12 -16.26 4.51
C PRO A 577 -2.65 -16.98 3.25
N GLU A 578 -3.45 -17.95 2.81
CA GLU A 578 -3.25 -18.75 1.61
C GLU A 578 -4.36 -18.46 0.59
N GLN A 579 -4.08 -18.76 -0.68
CA GLN A 579 -5.08 -18.74 -1.75
C GLN A 579 -5.15 -20.08 -2.47
N PHE A 580 -6.31 -20.73 -2.45
CA PHE A 580 -6.48 -22.04 -3.07
C PHE A 580 -7.86 -22.17 -3.72
N SER A 581 -7.95 -23.02 -4.75
CA SER A 581 -9.24 -23.39 -5.33
C SER A 581 -9.70 -24.72 -4.76
N ILE A 582 -10.99 -24.85 -4.47
CA ILE A 582 -11.62 -26.10 -4.02
C ILE A 582 -12.42 -26.68 -5.18
N SER A 583 -12.23 -27.98 -5.45
CA SER A 583 -13.04 -28.74 -6.39
C SER A 583 -13.84 -29.82 -5.67
N MET A 584 -15.08 -30.03 -6.11
CA MET A 584 -15.93 -31.13 -5.68
C MET A 584 -16.31 -31.96 -6.90
N GLN A 585 -16.07 -33.28 -6.84
CA GLN A 585 -16.24 -34.20 -7.98
C GLN A 585 -15.55 -33.68 -9.25
N GLY A 586 -14.32 -33.15 -9.11
CA GLY A 586 -13.52 -32.62 -10.22
C GLY A 586 -13.99 -31.28 -10.80
N ARG A 587 -15.04 -30.66 -10.24
CA ARG A 587 -15.51 -29.32 -10.64
C ARG A 587 -15.11 -28.28 -9.60
N ILE A 588 -14.54 -27.16 -10.03
CA ILE A 588 -14.20 -26.06 -9.14
C ILE A 588 -15.50 -25.47 -8.54
N VAL A 589 -15.60 -25.50 -7.22
CA VAL A 589 -16.76 -25.00 -6.45
C VAL A 589 -16.43 -23.75 -5.63
N ALA A 590 -15.14 -23.51 -5.36
CA ALA A 590 -14.63 -22.23 -4.90
C ALA A 590 -13.33 -21.93 -5.65
N ARG A 591 -13.26 -20.81 -6.38
CA ARG A 591 -12.08 -20.42 -7.14
C ARG A 591 -11.28 -19.39 -6.35
N ASN A 592 -9.97 -19.59 -6.22
CA ASN A 592 -9.04 -18.67 -5.55
C ASN A 592 -9.58 -18.19 -4.19
N HIS A 593 -10.12 -19.11 -3.39
CA HIS A 593 -10.57 -18.83 -2.04
C HIS A 593 -9.39 -18.35 -1.20
N TYR A 594 -9.57 -17.23 -0.54
CA TYR A 594 -8.64 -16.65 0.41
C TYR A 594 -8.99 -17.15 1.81
N SER A 595 -8.04 -17.78 2.50
CA SER A 595 -8.27 -18.42 3.81
C SER A 595 -8.55 -17.45 4.95
N GLY A 596 -8.25 -16.16 4.76
CA GLY A 596 -8.41 -15.13 5.78
C GLY A 596 -7.13 -14.89 6.57
N THR A 597 -7.21 -14.07 7.61
CA THR A 597 -6.06 -13.83 8.54
C THR A 597 -5.96 -14.92 9.60
N GLU A 598 -4.83 -15.04 10.30
CA GLU A 598 -4.65 -15.97 11.43
C GLU A 598 -5.88 -16.01 12.36
N GLY A 599 -6.44 -17.21 12.52
CA GLY A 599 -7.62 -17.52 13.30
C GLY A 599 -8.95 -17.44 12.54
N GLU A 600 -8.97 -16.86 11.33
CA GLU A 600 -10.19 -16.78 10.51
C GLU A 600 -10.62 -18.17 10.05
N TRP A 601 -11.91 -18.48 10.14
CA TRP A 601 -12.46 -19.74 9.66
C TRP A 601 -13.76 -19.55 8.91
N HIS A 602 -13.99 -20.44 7.95
CA HIS A 602 -15.13 -20.42 7.06
C HIS A 602 -15.77 -21.80 6.96
N ARG A 603 -17.11 -21.82 6.99
CA ARG A 603 -17.90 -22.95 6.49
C ARG A 603 -18.32 -22.62 5.06
N LEU A 604 -17.69 -23.29 4.09
CA LEU A 604 -17.93 -23.08 2.66
C LEU A 604 -18.95 -24.07 2.12
N GLY A 605 -19.82 -23.62 1.23
CA GLY A 605 -20.96 -24.38 0.70
C GLY A 605 -22.31 -23.72 1.06
N PRO A 606 -23.45 -24.41 0.88
CA PRO A 606 -23.55 -25.79 0.44
C PRO A 606 -23.28 -25.90 -1.06
N TRP A 607 -22.43 -26.83 -1.46
CA TRP A 607 -22.31 -27.21 -2.86
C TRP A 607 -23.17 -28.43 -3.15
N ILE A 608 -23.99 -28.34 -4.18
CA ILE A 608 -24.90 -29.42 -4.57
C ILE A 608 -24.14 -30.44 -5.42
N ALA A 609 -24.21 -31.71 -5.02
CA ALA A 609 -23.55 -32.83 -5.65
C ALA A 609 -24.55 -33.95 -5.96
N ASP A 610 -24.62 -34.39 -7.21
CA ASP A 610 -25.33 -35.60 -7.58
C ASP A 610 -24.36 -36.79 -7.53
N VAL A 611 -24.52 -37.63 -6.51
CA VAL A 611 -23.69 -38.81 -6.33
C VAL A 611 -24.24 -39.95 -7.18
N THR A 612 -23.45 -40.37 -8.17
CA THR A 612 -23.81 -41.45 -9.11
C THR A 612 -22.85 -42.64 -9.05
N ASP A 613 -21.60 -42.40 -8.65
CA ASP A 613 -20.50 -43.36 -8.56
C ASP A 613 -20.27 -43.91 -7.15
N GLY A 614 -21.03 -43.42 -6.16
CA GLY A 614 -20.92 -43.85 -4.77
C GLY A 614 -19.95 -43.04 -3.92
N SER A 615 -19.46 -41.90 -4.42
CA SER A 615 -18.44 -41.10 -3.72
C SER A 615 -18.71 -39.59 -3.71
N ILE A 616 -18.13 -38.92 -2.72
CA ILE A 616 -17.99 -37.46 -2.69
C ILE A 616 -16.50 -37.17 -2.49
N THR A 617 -15.86 -36.64 -3.52
CA THR A 617 -14.44 -36.23 -3.48
C THR A 617 -14.34 -34.72 -3.44
N ILE A 618 -13.55 -34.21 -2.50
CA ILE A 618 -13.16 -32.81 -2.37
C ILE A 618 -11.65 -32.73 -2.54
N THR A 619 -11.20 -31.84 -3.42
CA THR A 619 -9.78 -31.55 -3.61
C THR A 619 -9.51 -30.06 -3.53
N SER A 620 -8.25 -29.70 -3.30
CA SER A 620 -7.77 -28.33 -3.47
C SER A 620 -6.51 -28.28 -4.32
N ASP A 621 -6.24 -27.13 -4.91
CA ASP A 621 -4.99 -26.82 -5.63
C ASP A 621 -4.68 -25.33 -5.51
N GLY A 622 -3.39 -24.99 -5.46
CA GLY A 622 -2.89 -23.65 -5.18
C GLY A 622 -2.08 -23.60 -3.87
N GLY A 623 -2.44 -22.67 -2.99
CA GLY A 623 -1.93 -22.54 -1.64
C GLY A 623 -2.36 -23.67 -0.70
N ALA A 624 -1.78 -23.71 0.50
CA ALA A 624 -2.09 -24.76 1.47
C ALA A 624 -3.49 -24.57 2.07
N ALA A 625 -4.36 -25.56 1.89
CA ALA A 625 -5.71 -25.54 2.45
C ALA A 625 -5.75 -26.32 3.77
N ASN A 626 -6.24 -25.65 4.83
CA ASN A 626 -6.42 -26.26 6.15
C ASN A 626 -7.87 -26.71 6.31
N PHE A 627 -8.17 -27.97 5.98
CA PHE A 627 -9.52 -28.51 6.09
C PHE A 627 -9.75 -29.16 7.46
N SER A 628 -10.74 -28.65 8.21
CA SER A 628 -11.06 -29.12 9.56
C SER A 628 -12.26 -30.07 9.61
N GLY A 629 -13.24 -29.91 8.71
CA GLY A 629 -14.49 -30.68 8.75
C GLY A 629 -15.20 -30.80 7.40
N ILE A 630 -15.95 -31.90 7.20
CA ILE A 630 -16.90 -32.07 6.09
C ILE A 630 -18.31 -32.27 6.67
N GLU A 631 -19.29 -31.55 6.15
CA GLU A 631 -20.70 -31.66 6.54
C GLU A 631 -21.56 -32.02 5.33
N VAL A 632 -22.33 -33.11 5.41
CA VAL A 632 -23.09 -33.64 4.27
C VAL A 632 -24.55 -33.78 4.64
N TRP A 633 -25.41 -33.26 3.78
CA TRP A 633 -26.86 -33.33 3.87
C TRP A 633 -27.43 -34.05 2.66
N ARG A 634 -28.43 -34.92 2.86
CA ARG A 634 -29.11 -35.62 1.77
C ARG A 634 -30.45 -34.99 1.48
N SER A 635 -30.76 -34.82 0.20
CA SER A 635 -32.07 -34.35 -0.24
C SER A 635 -33.15 -35.40 0.06
N LYS A 636 -34.29 -34.97 0.61
CA LYS A 636 -35.50 -35.78 0.75
C LYS A 636 -36.22 -35.82 -0.59
N PRO A 637 -36.68 -36.99 -1.06
CA PRO A 637 -37.64 -37.06 -2.16
C PRO A 637 -38.87 -36.20 -1.82
N SER A 638 -39.36 -35.42 -2.78
CA SER A 638 -40.68 -34.81 -2.67
C SER A 638 -41.70 -35.93 -2.40
N PRO A 639 -42.62 -35.79 -1.43
CA PRO A 639 -43.69 -36.75 -1.29
C PRO A 639 -44.44 -36.84 -2.62
N SER A 640 -44.59 -38.05 -3.15
CA SER A 640 -45.41 -38.30 -4.33
C SER A 640 -46.79 -37.68 -4.09
N ARG A 641 -47.18 -36.73 -4.95
CA ARG A 641 -48.55 -36.21 -4.97
C ARG A 641 -49.50 -37.25 -5.56
#